data_AF-M8BJH1-F1
#
_entry.id   AF-M8BJH1-F1
#
_cell.length_a   1.000
_cell.length_b   1.000
_cell.length_c   1.000
_cell.angle_alpha   90.00
_cell.angle_beta   90.00
_cell.angle_gamma   90.00
#
_symmetry.space_group_name_H-M   'P 1'
#
loop_
_entity.id
_entity.type
_entity.pdbx_description
1 polymer ?
#
loop_
_entity_poly.entity_id
_entity_poly.type
_entity_poly.pdbx_seq_one_letter_code
_entity_poly.pdbx_strand_id
1 'polypeptide(L)'
;MPPERRTGPSYMRGGVVACPKRRHASLGVASLTDGAVAGTWRGETDASGLHGGDVAVGLAQMLLPGDNDYFLPLGEGRWPIVEPGIGSFVANLSNLKELYLGNVDLSGNGAAWCSAFANSTPQLQVLSLPNTHIDAPICESLSTIRSLTKINLNYNKVYDQIPESFADLPSLSVLKLAYNRLQGRFPMRIFQNRNLTAVDVSYNSKVSGLLPNFSSHSIMMKELLFSNTNFSGPIPRSISNLKSLKKLGIAATNFHQEQLPTSIGELRSLTSLQVSGAGIVGEIPSWVANLTYLETLQFSNCGLSAQVPSFIGNLKNLITLKLYACNFSGQVLPHLCNLTQLGTINLHSNSFRGTIQLSSFFKMPNLFSLNLSNNKLSVVDGEYNSSWASIQNFDTLCLASCSISKLPNTLKHMYNVEVLDLSNNHIHGPLPQWAWDNWIKSLILMNISYNQLSSGIGYGPVISANMFVIDISYNLFEGPIPMPGPQNQLFDCSNNHFSSMPFNFGSHLSSISLLMAPGNKLSGEIPQSIYEATSLMLLDLSNNDLIGSIPSCLMEDMSRLNVLNLKGNQLHGKLPNSPKQDCAFEALDFSDNQIEGQLPRSLAACKDLEVFDIGKNLINDTFPCWMSMLPKLQVLVLKSNRFIGDVGPSISEDQNSCEFEKLRIIDLASNSFSGLLRNEWFMSMGSMMTKDVNETLVMENQYDLLGQTYQFTTAITYKGSDISFSKILRTIVIIDVSNNAFYGPIPESIGDLVLLGGLNMSHNALIGLIPSQLGMLHQLESLDMSSNELSGEIPWELASLDFLSMLNLSYNQLRGRIPESSHFLTFSDLSFLGNIGLYGFQVSKACNNMTPDTIHQSKKVSIDIVLFLFAGLGFGVGFAVAIILTWVRVSQITGVLT
;
A
#
# COMPACT_ATOMS: atom_id res chain seq x y z
N MET A 1 -48.87 45.97 -21.14
CA MET A 1 -49.10 46.90 -20.02
C MET A 1 -48.73 46.20 -18.71
N PRO A 2 -48.08 46.91 -17.78
CA PRO A 2 -47.23 46.40 -16.68
C PRO A 2 -48.00 46.45 -15.32
N PRO A 3 -47.41 46.34 -14.08
CA PRO A 3 -45.99 46.49 -13.74
C PRO A 3 -45.33 45.64 -12.64
N GLU A 4 -44.00 45.85 -12.64
CA GLU A 4 -42.88 45.55 -11.75
C GLU A 4 -43.12 45.65 -10.23
N ARG A 5 -42.30 44.90 -9.46
CA ARG A 5 -41.51 45.45 -8.34
C ARG A 5 -40.16 44.74 -8.19
N ARG A 6 -39.09 45.54 -8.20
CA ARG A 6 -37.72 45.22 -7.78
C ARG A 6 -37.60 45.25 -6.26
N THR A 7 -36.79 44.35 -5.68
CA THR A 7 -35.88 44.66 -4.55
C THR A 7 -34.60 43.82 -4.70
N GLY A 8 -33.45 44.41 -4.34
CA GLY A 8 -32.09 44.00 -4.71
C GLY A 8 -31.43 42.91 -3.85
N PRO A 9 -30.09 42.75 -3.96
CA PRO A 9 -29.37 41.55 -3.58
C PRO A 9 -28.98 41.55 -2.09
N SER A 10 -29.25 40.44 -1.40
CA SER A 10 -28.72 40.19 -0.06
C SER A 10 -27.38 39.46 -0.17
N TYR A 11 -26.36 40.08 0.41
CA TYR A 11 -25.06 39.50 0.75
C TYR A 11 -25.20 38.08 1.31
N MET A 12 -24.60 37.09 0.65
CA MET A 12 -24.32 35.80 1.30
C MET A 12 -23.12 36.01 2.24
N ARG A 13 -23.43 36.10 3.53
CA ARG A 13 -22.44 35.86 4.59
C ARG A 13 -21.97 34.41 4.45
N GLY A 14 -20.64 34.22 4.43
CA GLY A 14 -20.03 32.92 4.66
C GLY A 14 -20.47 32.40 6.03
N GLY A 15 -21.41 31.46 6.01
CA GLY A 15 -21.81 30.68 7.15
C GLY A 15 -21.19 29.30 7.01
N VAL A 16 -20.42 28.89 8.02
CA VAL A 16 -20.02 27.49 8.21
C VAL A 16 -21.31 26.70 8.41
N VAL A 17 -21.77 26.01 7.37
CA VAL A 17 -22.95 25.13 7.46
C VAL A 17 -22.47 23.78 7.98
N ALA A 18 -22.82 23.47 9.22
CA ALA A 18 -22.47 22.22 9.87
C ALA A 18 -23.14 21.01 9.18
N CYS A 19 -22.38 19.92 8.98
CA CYS A 19 -22.94 18.63 8.58
C CYS A 19 -24.01 18.16 9.59
N PRO A 20 -25.01 17.37 9.15
CA PRO A 20 -25.99 16.80 10.06
C PRO A 20 -25.32 15.86 11.06
N LYS A 21 -25.21 16.29 12.33
CA LYS A 21 -24.72 15.45 13.43
C LYS A 21 -25.63 14.23 13.62
N ARG A 22 -25.06 13.02 13.57
CA ARG A 22 -25.75 11.79 14.00
C ARG A 22 -26.11 11.93 15.49
N ARG A 23 -27.40 11.84 15.81
CA ARG A 23 -27.83 11.54 17.18
C ARG A 23 -27.59 10.05 17.41
N HIS A 24 -26.70 9.70 18.33
CA HIS A 24 -26.64 8.37 18.90
C HIS A 24 -27.97 8.11 19.63
N ALA A 25 -28.89 7.41 18.97
CA ALA A 25 -30.04 6.83 19.64
C ALA A 25 -29.55 5.56 20.35
N SER A 26 -29.24 5.69 21.64
CA SER A 26 -29.13 4.55 22.54
C SER A 26 -30.52 3.94 22.70
N LEU A 27 -30.84 2.93 21.88
CA LEU A 27 -31.98 2.06 22.13
C LEU A 27 -31.63 1.19 23.33
N GLY A 28 -32.19 1.55 24.48
CA GLY A 28 -32.12 0.77 25.70
C GLY A 28 -32.68 -0.64 25.46
N VAL A 29 -31.87 -1.64 25.80
CA VAL A 29 -32.28 -3.04 25.84
C VAL A 29 -33.28 -3.19 26.98
N ALA A 30 -34.58 -3.29 26.64
CA ALA A 30 -35.59 -3.77 27.57
C ALA A 30 -35.57 -5.30 27.57
N SER A 31 -35.29 -5.89 28.74
CA SER A 31 -35.38 -7.33 28.95
C SER A 31 -36.82 -7.82 28.80
N LEU A 32 -37.05 -8.85 28.01
CA LEU A 32 -38.21 -9.71 28.12
C LEU A 32 -37.71 -11.14 28.36
N THR A 33 -37.80 -11.54 29.62
CA THR A 33 -37.66 -12.92 30.10
C THR A 33 -38.95 -13.71 29.84
N ASP A 34 -38.75 -15.00 29.60
CA ASP A 34 -39.69 -16.13 29.72
C ASP A 34 -40.81 -16.34 28.69
N GLY A 35 -40.81 -17.54 28.11
CA GLY A 35 -42.03 -18.34 27.99
C GLY A 35 -42.34 -19.02 26.65
N ALA A 36 -42.04 -20.32 26.60
CA ALA A 36 -42.91 -21.38 26.07
C ALA A 36 -42.95 -21.74 24.55
N VAL A 37 -42.47 -22.97 24.32
CA VAL A 37 -43.16 -24.12 23.68
C VAL A 37 -42.99 -24.36 22.17
N ALA A 38 -42.60 -25.61 21.91
CA ALA A 38 -42.44 -26.31 20.64
C ALA A 38 -43.71 -26.28 19.75
N GLY A 39 -43.48 -26.21 18.44
CA GLY A 39 -44.51 -26.37 17.41
C GLY A 39 -43.92 -26.89 16.11
N THR A 40 -44.17 -28.18 15.85
CA THR A 40 -43.95 -28.92 14.60
C THR A 40 -44.65 -28.28 13.39
N TRP A 41 -43.99 -28.24 12.23
CA TRP A 41 -44.65 -27.98 10.94
C TRP A 41 -44.67 -29.26 10.07
N ARG A 42 -45.89 -29.73 9.79
CA ARG A 42 -46.25 -30.78 8.81
C ARG A 42 -47.15 -30.13 7.75
N GLY A 43 -46.83 -30.37 6.46
CA GLY A 43 -47.72 -30.31 5.28
C GLY A 43 -48.26 -28.93 4.89
N GLU A 44 -48.46 -28.54 3.64
CA GLU A 44 -48.67 -29.31 2.42
C GLU A 44 -48.11 -28.56 1.20
N THR A 45 -47.69 -29.39 0.25
CA THR A 45 -47.28 -29.11 -1.13
C THR A 45 -48.44 -28.59 -1.98
N ASP A 46 -48.14 -27.63 -2.86
CA ASP A 46 -48.62 -27.68 -4.24
C ASP A 46 -47.48 -27.27 -5.18
N ALA A 47 -46.92 -28.28 -5.84
CA ALA A 47 -45.91 -28.15 -6.87
C ALA A 47 -46.59 -28.36 -8.22
N SER A 48 -46.45 -27.40 -9.12
CA SER A 48 -46.53 -27.70 -10.55
C SER A 48 -45.63 -26.77 -11.35
N GLY A 49 -44.45 -27.30 -11.69
CA GLY A 49 -43.75 -26.95 -12.91
C GLY A 49 -42.65 -25.89 -12.79
N LEU A 50 -41.54 -26.25 -12.15
CA LEU A 50 -40.17 -25.91 -12.57
C LEU A 50 -39.24 -26.87 -11.83
N HIS A 51 -38.42 -27.61 -12.57
CA HIS A 51 -37.49 -28.60 -12.02
C HIS A 51 -36.46 -27.93 -11.08
N GLY A 52 -36.76 -27.94 -9.79
CA GLY A 52 -35.84 -27.63 -8.70
C GLY A 52 -34.86 -28.79 -8.50
N GLY A 53 -33.87 -28.85 -9.38
CA GLY A 53 -32.77 -29.82 -9.31
C GLY A 53 -31.41 -29.24 -9.75
N ASP A 54 -31.40 -28.14 -10.52
CA ASP A 54 -30.19 -27.69 -11.23
C ASP A 54 -29.60 -26.36 -10.74
N VAL A 55 -30.13 -25.72 -9.68
CA VAL A 55 -29.65 -24.39 -9.24
C VAL A 55 -28.78 -24.45 -7.97
N ALA A 56 -28.83 -25.54 -7.19
CA ALA A 56 -27.99 -25.71 -5.99
C ALA A 56 -26.66 -26.44 -6.27
N VAL A 57 -26.53 -27.11 -7.42
CA VAL A 57 -25.31 -27.85 -7.80
C VAL A 57 -24.25 -26.94 -8.41
N GLY A 58 -24.64 -25.78 -8.96
CA GLY A 58 -23.71 -24.79 -9.52
C GLY A 58 -22.88 -24.02 -8.48
N LEU A 59 -23.40 -23.79 -7.27
CA LEU A 59 -22.69 -23.04 -6.23
C LEU A 59 -21.72 -23.91 -5.39
N ALA A 60 -21.97 -25.22 -5.30
CA ALA A 60 -21.12 -26.14 -4.54
C ALA A 60 -19.89 -26.64 -5.33
N GLN A 61 -19.92 -26.58 -6.67
CA GLN A 61 -18.78 -26.93 -7.52
C GLN A 61 -17.83 -25.75 -7.83
N MET A 62 -18.26 -24.50 -7.63
CA MET A 62 -17.41 -23.29 -7.77
C MET A 62 -16.59 -22.96 -6.52
N LEU A 63 -16.73 -23.74 -5.43
CA LEU A 63 -15.95 -23.61 -4.19
C LEU A 63 -14.70 -24.50 -4.16
N LEU A 64 -14.29 -25.07 -5.31
CA LEU A 64 -12.92 -25.52 -5.45
C LEU A 64 -12.03 -24.26 -5.54
N PRO A 65 -11.06 -24.08 -4.65
CA PRO A 65 -10.17 -22.93 -4.69
C PRO A 65 -9.39 -23.01 -6.00
N GLY A 66 -9.77 -22.20 -6.98
CA GLY A 66 -8.80 -21.77 -7.96
C GLY A 66 -7.74 -20.99 -7.19
N ASP A 67 -6.51 -21.50 -7.11
CA ASP A 67 -5.36 -20.67 -6.72
C ASP A 67 -5.18 -19.57 -7.78
N ASN A 68 -6.10 -18.61 -7.80
CA ASN A 68 -5.95 -17.34 -8.47
C ASN A 68 -5.02 -16.54 -7.54
N ASP A 69 -3.87 -16.11 -8.06
CA ASP A 69 -2.97 -15.19 -7.36
C ASP A 69 -3.66 -13.86 -6.96
N TYR A 70 -4.88 -13.65 -7.47
CA TYR A 70 -5.88 -12.72 -6.95
C TYR A 70 -6.73 -13.47 -5.91
N PHE A 71 -6.19 -13.64 -4.70
CA PHE A 71 -7.06 -13.94 -3.57
C PHE A 71 -7.91 -12.69 -3.34
N LEU A 72 -9.09 -12.66 -3.95
CA LEU A 72 -10.14 -11.77 -3.49
C LEU A 72 -10.52 -12.33 -2.11
N PRO A 73 -10.24 -11.61 -1.00
CA PRO A 73 -11.07 -11.85 0.17
C PRO A 73 -12.48 -11.61 -0.34
N LEU A 74 -13.30 -12.64 -0.42
CA LEU A 74 -14.74 -12.41 -0.47
C LEU A 74 -15.02 -11.63 0.82
N GLY A 75 -15.12 -10.32 0.65
CA GLY A 75 -15.45 -9.39 1.71
C GLY A 75 -16.81 -9.76 2.27
N GLU A 76 -17.00 -9.37 3.52
CA GLU A 76 -18.27 -9.30 4.22
C GLU A 76 -19.41 -8.94 3.25
N GLY A 77 -20.26 -9.92 2.93
CA GLY A 77 -21.35 -9.69 1.97
C GLY A 77 -21.88 -10.93 1.24
N ARG A 78 -21.13 -12.05 1.24
CA ARG A 78 -21.61 -13.35 0.73
C ARG A 78 -21.55 -14.48 1.75
N TRP A 79 -21.56 -14.17 3.04
CA TRP A 79 -21.71 -15.20 4.07
C TRP A 79 -23.19 -15.39 4.37
N PRO A 80 -23.78 -16.54 4.01
CA PRO A 80 -25.15 -16.82 4.39
C PRO A 80 -25.31 -16.95 5.92
N ILE A 81 -24.20 -17.15 6.66
CA ILE A 81 -24.19 -17.45 8.09
C ILE A 81 -22.97 -16.77 8.75
N VAL A 82 -23.23 -15.95 9.78
CA VAL A 82 -22.24 -15.34 10.67
C VAL A 82 -22.45 -15.89 12.08
N GLU A 83 -21.39 -16.34 12.75
CA GLU A 83 -21.43 -16.79 14.16
C GLU A 83 -20.39 -16.04 14.99
N PRO A 84 -20.79 -14.97 15.70
CA PRO A 84 -19.85 -14.13 16.44
C PRO A 84 -19.38 -14.75 17.78
N GLY A 85 -19.93 -15.89 18.22
CA GLY A 85 -19.65 -16.47 19.55
C GLY A 85 -19.51 -18.00 19.60
N ILE A 86 -18.33 -18.51 19.20
CA ILE A 86 -17.92 -19.92 19.30
C ILE A 86 -18.02 -20.44 20.73
N GLY A 87 -17.66 -19.63 21.73
CA GLY A 87 -17.70 -20.03 23.13
C GLY A 87 -19.10 -20.45 23.58
N SER A 88 -20.09 -19.61 23.29
CA SER A 88 -21.50 -19.92 23.53
C SER A 88 -21.99 -21.08 22.67
N PHE A 89 -21.57 -21.14 21.40
CA PHE A 89 -21.96 -22.18 20.47
C PHE A 89 -21.56 -23.59 20.96
N VAL A 90 -20.35 -23.75 21.51
CA VAL A 90 -19.86 -25.07 21.94
C VAL A 90 -20.09 -25.42 23.40
N ALA A 91 -20.55 -24.48 24.23
CA ALA A 91 -20.58 -24.61 25.69
C ALA A 91 -21.26 -25.90 26.22
N ASN A 92 -22.26 -26.43 25.51
CA ASN A 92 -23.02 -27.62 25.92
C ASN A 92 -22.78 -28.86 25.02
N LEU A 93 -21.69 -28.87 24.25
CA LEU A 93 -21.40 -29.92 23.25
C LEU A 93 -20.33 -30.93 23.71
N SER A 94 -20.36 -31.38 24.96
CA SER A 94 -19.32 -32.24 25.56
C SER A 94 -19.12 -33.61 24.89
N ASN A 95 -20.13 -34.12 24.19
CA ASN A 95 -20.09 -35.38 23.44
C ASN A 95 -19.79 -35.19 21.94
N LEU A 96 -19.50 -33.96 21.50
CA LEU A 96 -19.22 -33.67 20.10
C LEU A 96 -17.95 -34.39 19.65
N LYS A 97 -18.05 -35.13 18.54
CA LYS A 97 -16.93 -35.87 17.95
C LYS A 97 -16.44 -35.24 16.66
N GLU A 98 -17.30 -34.62 15.88
CA GLU A 98 -16.92 -34.02 14.61
C GLU A 98 -17.61 -32.67 14.43
N LEU A 99 -16.86 -31.70 13.96
CA LEU A 99 -17.36 -30.37 13.65
C LEU A 99 -16.87 -29.91 12.27
N TYR A 100 -17.81 -29.50 11.44
CA TYR A 100 -17.57 -28.93 10.11
C TYR A 100 -18.33 -27.61 9.99
N LEU A 101 -17.61 -26.49 9.95
CA LEU A 101 -18.19 -25.15 9.81
C LEU A 101 -17.56 -24.37 8.65
N GLY A 102 -17.17 -25.06 7.58
CA GLY A 102 -16.57 -24.39 6.43
C GLY A 102 -17.52 -23.36 5.81
N ASN A 103 -16.99 -22.21 5.40
CA ASN A 103 -17.74 -21.10 4.83
C ASN A 103 -18.74 -20.41 5.78
N VAL A 104 -18.47 -20.40 7.09
CA VAL A 104 -19.19 -19.61 8.10
C VAL A 104 -18.28 -18.51 8.59
N ASP A 105 -18.74 -17.26 8.64
CA ASP A 105 -17.93 -16.15 9.15
C ASP A 105 -17.79 -16.25 10.68
N LEU A 106 -16.56 -16.48 11.14
CA LEU A 106 -16.15 -16.60 12.54
C LEU A 106 -15.18 -15.48 12.95
N SER A 107 -15.06 -14.40 12.18
CA SER A 107 -14.13 -13.30 12.43
C SER A 107 -14.30 -12.62 13.81
N GLY A 108 -15.52 -12.61 14.37
CA GLY A 108 -15.83 -11.99 15.66
C GLY A 108 -15.31 -12.70 16.92
N ASN A 109 -14.64 -13.85 16.79
CA ASN A 109 -14.36 -14.74 17.94
C ASN A 109 -13.07 -14.45 18.73
N GLY A 110 -12.19 -13.60 18.19
CA GLY A 110 -10.95 -13.17 18.85
C GLY A 110 -9.97 -14.31 19.21
N ALA A 111 -8.95 -13.97 20.00
CA ALA A 111 -7.82 -14.87 20.28
C ALA A 111 -8.16 -16.15 21.09
N ALA A 112 -9.30 -16.19 21.78
CA ALA A 112 -9.66 -17.28 22.69
C ALA A 112 -10.44 -18.43 22.04
N TRP A 113 -10.67 -18.39 20.72
CA TRP A 113 -11.52 -19.33 19.99
C TRP A 113 -11.12 -20.81 20.20
N CYS A 114 -9.81 -21.12 20.23
CA CYS A 114 -9.30 -22.48 20.45
C CYS A 114 -9.64 -23.02 21.84
N SER A 115 -9.57 -22.16 22.85
CA SER A 115 -9.78 -22.54 24.25
C SER A 115 -11.24 -22.89 24.52
N ALA A 116 -12.18 -22.31 23.78
CA ALA A 116 -13.58 -22.69 23.83
C ALA A 116 -13.79 -24.18 23.47
N PHE A 117 -13.14 -24.66 22.41
CA PHE A 117 -13.17 -26.07 22.01
C PHE A 117 -12.48 -26.97 23.04
N ALA A 118 -11.29 -26.59 23.51
CA ALA A 118 -10.55 -27.37 24.51
C ALA A 118 -11.38 -27.59 25.79
N ASN A 119 -12.09 -26.55 26.24
CA ASN A 119 -12.88 -26.60 27.47
C ASN A 119 -14.21 -27.33 27.31
N SER A 120 -14.86 -27.20 26.14
CA SER A 120 -16.26 -27.63 25.98
C SER A 120 -16.42 -28.91 25.18
N THR A 121 -15.42 -29.32 24.39
CA THR A 121 -15.50 -30.48 23.47
C THR A 121 -14.33 -31.46 23.66
N PRO A 122 -14.16 -32.11 24.84
CA PRO A 122 -12.99 -32.94 25.13
C PRO A 122 -12.92 -34.26 24.33
N GLN A 123 -14.01 -34.67 23.66
CA GLN A 123 -14.08 -35.87 22.83
C GLN A 123 -13.94 -35.59 21.32
N LEU A 124 -13.64 -34.35 20.94
CA LEU A 124 -13.59 -33.93 19.55
C LEU A 124 -12.49 -34.70 18.79
N GLN A 125 -12.84 -35.24 17.64
CA GLN A 125 -11.98 -36.00 16.73
C GLN A 125 -11.70 -35.20 15.47
N VAL A 126 -12.73 -34.56 14.90
CA VAL A 126 -12.59 -33.72 13.70
C VAL A 126 -12.94 -32.28 14.01
N LEU A 127 -11.99 -31.38 13.77
CA LEU A 127 -12.20 -29.93 13.73
C LEU A 127 -11.91 -29.43 12.32
N SER A 128 -12.94 -29.00 11.59
CA SER A 128 -12.81 -28.52 10.21
C SER A 128 -13.51 -27.17 10.03
N LEU A 129 -12.71 -26.10 10.01
CA LEU A 129 -13.13 -24.71 9.85
C LEU A 129 -12.42 -24.05 8.64
N PRO A 130 -12.52 -24.60 7.41
CA PRO A 130 -11.88 -23.96 6.26
C PRO A 130 -12.68 -22.72 5.81
N ASN A 131 -12.01 -21.64 5.43
CA ASN A 131 -12.65 -20.43 4.89
C ASN A 131 -13.69 -19.83 5.86
N THR A 132 -13.25 -19.54 7.09
CA THR A 132 -14.13 -19.02 8.17
C THR A 132 -13.71 -17.67 8.72
N HIS A 133 -12.77 -16.98 8.07
CA HIS A 133 -12.29 -15.64 8.43
C HIS A 133 -11.77 -15.50 9.87
N ILE A 134 -11.32 -16.60 10.48
CA ILE A 134 -10.69 -16.55 11.80
C ILE A 134 -9.40 -15.73 11.68
N ASP A 135 -9.35 -14.59 12.37
CA ASP A 135 -8.20 -13.69 12.46
C ASP A 135 -7.64 -13.68 13.89
N ALA A 136 -7.01 -14.79 14.25
CA ALA A 136 -6.55 -15.08 15.61
C ALA A 136 -5.41 -16.11 15.59
N PRO A 137 -4.55 -16.18 16.62
CA PRO A 137 -3.50 -17.20 16.67
C PRO A 137 -4.07 -18.61 16.84
N ILE A 138 -3.32 -19.61 16.39
CA ILE A 138 -3.58 -21.02 16.72
C ILE A 138 -3.05 -21.28 18.15
N CYS A 139 -3.88 -21.81 19.05
CA CYS A 139 -3.51 -21.94 20.45
C CYS A 139 -3.08 -23.37 20.84
N GLU A 140 -2.15 -23.47 21.80
CA GLU A 140 -1.67 -24.75 22.34
C GLU A 140 -2.80 -25.60 22.97
N SER A 141 -3.86 -24.96 23.46
CA SER A 141 -5.00 -25.60 24.14
C SER A 141 -5.67 -26.71 23.31
N LEU A 142 -5.68 -26.63 21.98
CA LEU A 142 -6.20 -27.71 21.13
C LEU A 142 -5.48 -29.05 21.34
N SER A 143 -4.21 -29.01 21.75
CA SER A 143 -3.39 -30.21 22.01
C SER A 143 -3.86 -31.01 23.23
N THR A 144 -4.68 -30.39 24.10
CA THR A 144 -5.31 -31.07 25.24
C THR A 144 -6.38 -32.07 24.80
N ILE A 145 -6.96 -31.88 23.61
CA ILE A 145 -7.98 -32.75 23.04
C ILE A 145 -7.30 -33.96 22.36
N ARG A 146 -6.84 -34.92 23.16
CA ARG A 146 -6.06 -36.08 22.68
C ARG A 146 -6.81 -37.00 21.70
N SER A 147 -8.12 -36.85 21.56
CA SER A 147 -8.94 -37.56 20.58
C SER A 147 -8.86 -37.00 19.15
N LEU A 148 -8.25 -35.82 18.94
CA LEU A 148 -8.17 -35.20 17.62
C LEU A 148 -7.44 -36.10 16.60
N THR A 149 -8.14 -36.39 15.51
CA THR A 149 -7.64 -37.12 14.34
C THR A 149 -7.47 -36.21 13.13
N LYS A 150 -8.26 -35.13 13.03
CA LYS A 150 -8.21 -34.17 11.92
C LYS A 150 -8.36 -32.74 12.40
N ILE A 151 -7.42 -31.90 11.98
CA ILE A 151 -7.47 -30.44 12.12
C ILE A 151 -7.39 -29.85 10.71
N ASN A 152 -8.40 -29.08 10.32
CA ASN A 152 -8.45 -28.39 9.04
C ASN A 152 -8.87 -26.93 9.23
N LEU A 153 -7.94 -26.03 9.00
CA LEU A 153 -8.09 -24.57 9.15
C LEU A 153 -7.63 -23.84 7.88
N ASN A 154 -7.65 -24.51 6.72
CA ASN A 154 -7.23 -23.91 5.46
C ASN A 154 -8.01 -22.60 5.16
N TYR A 155 -7.37 -21.64 4.50
CA TYR A 155 -8.00 -20.40 4.02
C TYR A 155 -8.59 -19.54 5.16
N ASN A 156 -7.82 -19.27 6.21
CA ASN A 156 -8.21 -18.32 7.26
C ASN A 156 -7.13 -17.22 7.38
N LYS A 157 -7.26 -16.35 8.38
CA LYS A 157 -6.25 -15.34 8.73
C LYS A 157 -5.47 -15.74 9.99
N VAL A 158 -5.39 -17.04 10.29
CA VAL A 158 -4.71 -17.54 11.50
C VAL A 158 -3.23 -17.20 11.42
N TYR A 159 -2.68 -16.60 12.47
CA TYR A 159 -1.28 -16.16 12.52
C TYR A 159 -0.51 -16.85 13.66
N ASP A 160 0.74 -16.42 13.87
CA ASP A 160 1.71 -16.99 14.82
C ASP A 160 2.22 -18.40 14.49
N GLN A 161 2.90 -19.02 15.47
CA GLN A 161 3.61 -20.29 15.32
C GLN A 161 2.66 -21.48 15.48
N ILE A 162 2.92 -22.54 14.73
CA ILE A 162 2.24 -23.83 14.91
C ILE A 162 2.76 -24.47 16.22
N PRO A 163 1.90 -24.82 17.19
CA PRO A 163 2.30 -25.37 18.47
C PRO A 163 3.10 -26.66 18.31
N GLU A 164 4.25 -26.74 18.97
CA GLU A 164 5.09 -27.95 19.01
C GLU A 164 4.36 -29.16 19.58
N SER A 165 3.41 -28.92 20.49
CA SER A 165 2.53 -29.92 21.10
C SER A 165 1.61 -30.64 20.11
N PHE A 166 1.37 -30.10 18.90
CA PHE A 166 0.61 -30.82 17.87
C PHE A 166 1.31 -32.11 17.43
N ALA A 167 2.64 -32.16 17.53
CA ALA A 167 3.40 -33.38 17.28
C ALA A 167 3.13 -34.48 18.31
N ASP A 168 2.61 -34.12 19.49
CA ASP A 168 2.34 -35.04 20.60
C ASP A 168 0.88 -35.56 20.59
N LEU A 169 0.06 -35.18 19.61
CA LEU A 169 -1.30 -35.71 19.42
C LEU A 169 -1.26 -37.15 18.88
N PRO A 170 -1.70 -38.16 19.66
CA PRO A 170 -1.46 -39.58 19.35
C PRO A 170 -2.26 -40.09 18.15
N SER A 171 -3.45 -39.52 17.93
CA SER A 171 -4.40 -39.98 16.90
C SER A 171 -4.40 -39.12 15.64
N LEU A 172 -3.56 -38.08 15.59
CA LEU A 172 -3.57 -37.12 14.50
C LEU A 172 -3.19 -37.79 13.17
N SER A 173 -4.09 -37.65 12.19
CA SER A 173 -3.97 -38.25 10.87
C SER A 173 -3.97 -37.23 9.74
N VAL A 174 -4.59 -36.08 9.96
CA VAL A 174 -4.74 -35.00 8.98
C VAL A 174 -4.51 -33.66 9.65
N LEU A 175 -3.54 -32.90 9.15
CA LEU A 175 -3.28 -31.52 9.54
C LEU A 175 -3.27 -30.63 8.29
N LYS A 176 -4.24 -29.72 8.19
CA LYS A 176 -4.40 -28.82 7.04
C LYS A 176 -4.50 -27.37 7.55
N LEU A 177 -3.51 -26.56 7.21
CA LEU A 177 -3.32 -25.17 7.64
C LEU A 177 -2.92 -24.25 6.48
N ALA A 178 -3.15 -24.66 5.23
CA ALA A 178 -2.78 -23.91 4.05
C ALA A 178 -3.46 -22.54 3.97
N TYR A 179 -2.83 -21.56 3.31
CA TYR A 179 -3.38 -20.22 3.13
C TYR A 179 -3.79 -19.56 4.45
N ASN A 180 -2.80 -19.31 5.29
CA ASN A 180 -2.92 -18.58 6.56
C ASN A 180 -1.75 -17.59 6.69
N ARG A 181 -1.65 -16.90 7.83
CA ARG A 181 -0.58 -15.95 8.18
C ARG A 181 0.44 -16.57 9.15
N LEU A 182 0.60 -17.90 9.13
CA LEU A 182 1.46 -18.62 10.07
C LEU A 182 2.94 -18.30 9.84
N GLN A 183 3.72 -18.39 10.92
CA GLN A 183 5.16 -18.10 10.93
C GLN A 183 5.95 -19.08 11.82
N GLY A 184 7.28 -19.02 11.79
CA GLY A 184 8.14 -19.79 12.68
C GLY A 184 8.50 -21.19 12.16
N ARG A 185 8.92 -22.09 13.05
CA ARG A 185 9.36 -23.45 12.69
C ARG A 185 8.19 -24.43 12.69
N PHE A 186 8.13 -25.29 11.68
CA PHE A 186 7.15 -26.38 11.63
C PHE A 186 7.56 -27.53 12.57
N PRO A 187 6.62 -28.11 13.35
CA PRO A 187 6.92 -29.12 14.35
C PRO A 187 7.29 -30.48 13.72
N MET A 188 8.58 -30.67 13.48
CA MET A 188 9.11 -31.81 12.72
C MET A 188 8.87 -33.19 13.36
N ARG A 189 8.64 -33.24 14.68
CA ARG A 189 8.33 -34.49 15.39
C ARG A 189 7.01 -35.13 14.90
N ILE A 190 6.13 -34.36 14.26
CA ILE A 190 4.84 -34.87 13.74
C ILE A 190 5.02 -36.03 12.75
N PHE A 191 6.13 -36.08 12.01
CA PHE A 191 6.42 -37.15 11.05
C PHE A 191 6.77 -38.50 11.71
N GLN A 192 6.95 -38.53 13.03
CA GLN A 192 7.09 -39.77 13.79
C GLN A 192 5.73 -40.44 14.05
N ASN A 193 4.61 -39.71 13.86
CA ASN A 193 3.27 -40.24 14.03
C ASN A 193 2.92 -41.21 12.89
N ARG A 194 2.59 -42.46 13.25
CA ARG A 194 2.29 -43.55 12.30
C ARG A 194 0.90 -43.44 11.65
N ASN A 195 0.01 -42.63 12.21
CA ASN A 195 -1.34 -42.43 11.71
C ASN A 195 -1.41 -41.28 10.69
N LEU A 196 -0.32 -40.54 10.47
CA LEU A 196 -0.31 -39.37 9.62
C LEU A 196 -0.50 -39.76 8.15
N THR A 197 -1.54 -39.20 7.52
CA THR A 197 -1.93 -39.46 6.12
C THR A 197 -1.98 -38.20 5.26
N ALA A 198 -2.14 -37.02 5.87
CA ALA A 198 -2.09 -35.75 5.17
C ALA A 198 -1.47 -34.64 6.03
N VAL A 199 -0.52 -33.90 5.46
CA VAL A 199 -0.02 -32.63 6.00
C VAL A 199 -0.06 -31.59 4.89
N ASP A 200 -0.66 -30.45 5.18
CA ASP A 200 -0.72 -29.31 4.27
C ASP A 200 -0.53 -28.02 5.07
N VAL A 201 0.56 -27.32 4.81
CA VAL A 201 0.86 -25.98 5.35
C VAL A 201 1.23 -25.00 4.24
N SER A 202 0.88 -25.35 3.00
CA SER A 202 1.23 -24.58 1.83
C SER A 202 0.74 -23.13 1.91
N TYR A 203 1.40 -22.21 1.21
CA TYR A 203 1.05 -20.79 1.19
C TYR A 203 1.07 -20.12 2.59
N ASN A 204 2.05 -20.51 3.41
CA ASN A 204 2.45 -19.79 4.63
C ASN A 204 3.92 -19.39 4.49
N SER A 205 4.17 -18.24 3.86
CA SER A 205 5.51 -17.83 3.40
C SER A 205 6.55 -17.69 4.50
N LYS A 206 6.14 -17.49 5.76
CA LYS A 206 7.02 -17.35 6.93
C LYS A 206 7.21 -18.65 7.72
N VAL A 207 6.55 -19.75 7.35
CA VAL A 207 6.75 -21.07 7.99
C VAL A 207 8.02 -21.71 7.43
N SER A 208 8.89 -22.18 8.30
CA SER A 208 10.21 -22.73 7.98
C SER A 208 10.39 -24.14 8.52
N GLY A 209 11.28 -24.92 7.92
CA GLY A 209 11.55 -26.30 8.31
C GLY A 209 12.49 -27.03 7.35
N LEU A 210 12.78 -28.30 7.65
CA LEU A 210 13.59 -29.20 6.83
C LEU A 210 12.82 -30.51 6.66
N LEU A 211 12.76 -31.10 5.46
CA LEU A 211 12.10 -32.40 5.30
C LEU A 211 12.92 -33.53 5.97
N PRO A 212 12.27 -34.46 6.71
CA PRO A 212 12.96 -35.58 7.35
C PRO A 212 13.19 -36.72 6.35
N ASN A 213 14.09 -37.65 6.68
CA ASN A 213 14.15 -38.92 5.96
C ASN A 213 12.90 -39.77 6.26
N PHE A 214 12.26 -40.26 5.20
CA PHE A 214 11.03 -41.06 5.29
C PHE A 214 11.34 -42.55 5.36
N SER A 215 10.87 -43.22 6.42
CA SER A 215 11.02 -44.66 6.59
C SER A 215 9.89 -45.44 5.90
N SER A 216 9.98 -46.77 5.85
CA SER A 216 8.92 -47.65 5.33
C SER A 216 7.59 -47.50 6.08
N HIS A 217 7.59 -46.98 7.31
CA HIS A 217 6.37 -46.73 8.09
C HIS A 217 5.54 -45.55 7.56
N SER A 218 6.10 -44.66 6.73
CA SER A 218 5.40 -43.50 6.15
C SER A 218 4.60 -43.86 4.89
N ILE A 219 4.44 -45.15 4.57
CA ILE A 219 3.80 -45.61 3.33
C ILE A 219 2.34 -45.16 3.20
N MET A 220 1.65 -44.87 4.30
CA MET A 220 0.25 -44.43 4.29
C MET A 220 0.07 -42.94 3.94
N MET A 221 1.16 -42.18 3.82
CA MET A 221 1.12 -40.76 3.46
C MET A 221 0.49 -40.57 2.07
N LYS A 222 -0.57 -39.77 1.99
CA LYS A 222 -1.30 -39.45 0.75
C LYS A 222 -1.06 -38.01 0.29
N GLU A 223 -0.96 -37.07 1.23
CA GLU A 223 -0.74 -35.65 0.95
C GLU A 223 0.42 -35.12 1.79
N LEU A 224 1.39 -34.49 1.14
CA LEU A 224 2.53 -33.83 1.77
C LEU A 224 2.78 -32.50 1.05
N LEU A 225 2.20 -31.41 1.56
CA LEU A 225 2.13 -30.11 0.87
C LEU A 225 2.82 -29.01 1.69
N PHE A 226 3.98 -28.56 1.23
CA PHE A 226 4.79 -27.49 1.80
C PHE A 226 5.11 -26.36 0.80
N SER A 227 4.48 -26.36 -0.39
CA SER A 227 4.71 -25.33 -1.42
C SER A 227 4.42 -23.92 -0.90
N ASN A 228 5.16 -22.93 -1.39
CA ASN A 228 5.09 -21.51 -1.00
C ASN A 228 5.26 -21.30 0.52
N THR A 229 6.26 -21.96 1.10
CA THR A 229 6.75 -21.76 2.47
C THR A 229 8.26 -21.46 2.46
N ASN A 230 8.84 -21.17 3.62
CA ASN A 230 10.28 -20.98 3.81
C ASN A 230 11.00 -22.28 4.25
N PHE A 231 10.50 -23.45 3.83
CA PHE A 231 11.24 -24.70 3.98
C PHE A 231 12.54 -24.66 3.15
N SER A 232 13.58 -25.29 3.68
CA SER A 232 14.93 -25.25 3.11
C SER A 232 15.63 -26.62 3.20
N GLY A 233 16.87 -26.68 2.73
CA GLY A 233 17.69 -27.88 2.79
C GLY A 233 17.41 -28.90 1.67
N PRO A 234 18.09 -30.06 1.70
CA PRO A 234 17.98 -31.05 0.64
C PRO A 234 16.65 -31.80 0.68
N ILE A 235 16.12 -32.12 -0.50
CA ILE A 235 14.99 -33.05 -0.60
C ILE A 235 15.55 -34.48 -0.46
N PRO A 236 15.08 -35.29 0.50
CA PRO A 236 15.68 -36.59 0.79
C PRO A 236 15.28 -37.62 -0.26
N ARG A 237 16.24 -38.45 -0.71
CA ARG A 237 15.99 -39.55 -1.67
C ARG A 237 14.93 -40.54 -1.18
N SER A 238 14.78 -40.67 0.14
CA SER A 238 13.75 -41.50 0.76
C SER A 238 12.31 -41.06 0.46
N ILE A 239 12.10 -39.89 -0.18
CA ILE A 239 10.77 -39.46 -0.64
C ILE A 239 10.09 -40.51 -1.53
N SER A 240 10.86 -41.32 -2.28
CA SER A 240 10.33 -42.41 -3.10
C SER A 240 9.73 -43.57 -2.30
N ASN A 241 9.95 -43.63 -0.97
CA ASN A 241 9.30 -44.60 -0.10
C ASN A 241 7.80 -44.33 0.07
N LEU A 242 7.33 -43.11 -0.20
CA LEU A 242 5.93 -42.70 -0.06
C LEU A 242 5.07 -43.15 -1.26
N LYS A 243 5.03 -44.45 -1.56
CA LYS A 243 4.41 -44.99 -2.79
C LYS A 243 2.90 -44.74 -2.94
N SER A 244 2.20 -44.49 -1.81
CA SER A 244 0.77 -44.12 -1.81
C SER A 244 0.52 -42.62 -1.95
N LEU A 245 1.57 -41.80 -2.06
CA LEU A 245 1.45 -40.36 -2.17
C LEU A 245 0.72 -39.97 -3.45
N LYS A 246 -0.28 -39.09 -3.28
CA LYS A 246 -1.10 -38.53 -4.36
C LYS A 246 -0.78 -37.07 -4.62
N LYS A 247 -0.49 -36.32 -3.56
CA LYS A 247 -0.15 -34.90 -3.66
C LYS A 247 1.19 -34.63 -2.98
N LEU A 248 2.11 -34.04 -3.72
CA LEU A 248 3.42 -33.63 -3.24
C LEU A 248 3.61 -32.14 -3.51
N GLY A 249 3.89 -31.39 -2.46
CA GLY A 249 4.19 -29.97 -2.48
C GLY A 249 5.50 -29.75 -1.75
N ILE A 250 6.49 -29.20 -2.44
CA ILE A 250 7.83 -28.95 -1.90
C ILE A 250 8.17 -27.46 -1.99
N ALA A 251 8.87 -26.97 -0.97
CA ALA A 251 9.48 -25.65 -0.95
C ALA A 251 10.96 -25.77 -0.61
N ALA A 252 11.81 -25.02 -1.33
CA ALA A 252 13.24 -24.93 -1.05
C ALA A 252 13.77 -23.51 -1.32
N THR A 253 13.74 -22.66 -0.31
CA THR A 253 14.25 -21.27 -0.41
C THR A 253 15.78 -21.21 -0.43
N ASN A 254 16.45 -22.14 0.27
CA ASN A 254 17.89 -22.36 0.21
C ASN A 254 18.16 -23.83 -0.13
N PHE A 255 18.45 -24.11 -1.40
CA PHE A 255 18.61 -25.44 -1.96
C PHE A 255 20.06 -25.67 -2.35
N HIS A 256 20.72 -26.63 -1.68
CA HIS A 256 22.13 -26.96 -1.91
C HIS A 256 22.33 -28.07 -2.94
N GLN A 257 21.25 -28.62 -3.51
CA GLN A 257 21.31 -29.61 -4.58
C GLN A 257 21.24 -28.89 -5.94
N GLU A 258 21.99 -29.37 -6.93
CA GLU A 258 22.01 -28.76 -8.26
C GLU A 258 20.68 -28.89 -9.02
N GLN A 259 19.92 -29.96 -8.74
CA GLN A 259 18.67 -30.29 -9.43
C GLN A 259 17.68 -31.00 -8.50
N LEU A 260 16.40 -30.97 -8.87
CA LEU A 260 15.36 -31.76 -8.21
C LEU A 260 15.68 -33.27 -8.28
N PRO A 261 15.54 -34.02 -7.17
CA PRO A 261 15.95 -35.41 -7.12
C PRO A 261 15.07 -36.32 -7.98
N THR A 262 15.71 -37.21 -8.74
CA THR A 262 15.04 -38.18 -9.63
C THR A 262 14.11 -39.14 -8.90
N SER A 263 14.30 -39.35 -7.59
CA SER A 263 13.45 -40.18 -6.73
C SER A 263 11.98 -39.70 -6.71
N ILE A 264 11.71 -38.42 -6.99
CA ILE A 264 10.33 -37.92 -7.14
C ILE A 264 9.63 -38.58 -8.33
N GLY A 265 10.36 -38.82 -9.43
CA GLY A 265 9.85 -39.49 -10.63
C GLY A 265 9.46 -40.95 -10.42
N GLU A 266 9.79 -41.57 -9.27
CA GLU A 266 9.36 -42.91 -8.90
C GLU A 266 7.93 -42.94 -8.31
N LEU A 267 7.40 -41.79 -7.90
CA LEU A 267 6.07 -41.64 -7.31
C LEU A 267 4.97 -41.58 -8.38
N ARG A 268 4.83 -42.66 -9.16
CA ARG A 268 3.91 -42.74 -10.31
C ARG A 268 2.43 -42.59 -9.96
N SER A 269 2.08 -42.68 -8.67
CA SER A 269 0.72 -42.50 -8.14
C SER A 269 0.31 -41.03 -8.03
N LEU A 270 1.24 -40.08 -8.21
CA LEU A 270 1.00 -38.64 -8.04
C LEU A 270 -0.05 -38.11 -9.03
N THR A 271 -1.01 -37.38 -8.48
CA THR A 271 -1.98 -36.57 -9.23
C THR A 271 -1.67 -35.07 -9.10
N SER A 272 -0.94 -34.66 -8.06
CA SER A 272 -0.52 -33.25 -7.89
C SER A 272 0.95 -33.16 -7.53
N LEU A 273 1.71 -32.39 -8.31
CA LEU A 273 3.08 -32.01 -8.03
C LEU A 273 3.19 -30.49 -8.00
N GLN A 274 3.54 -29.94 -6.84
CA GLN A 274 3.75 -28.51 -6.63
C GLN A 274 5.16 -28.26 -6.12
N VAL A 275 5.87 -27.34 -6.75
CA VAL A 275 7.27 -27.07 -6.44
C VAL A 275 7.49 -25.57 -6.35
N SER A 276 8.19 -25.14 -5.31
CA SER A 276 8.45 -23.72 -5.08
C SER A 276 9.77 -23.43 -4.38
N GLY A 277 10.25 -22.20 -4.47
CA GLY A 277 11.42 -21.73 -3.76
C GLY A 277 12.58 -21.39 -4.70
N ALA A 278 13.21 -20.24 -4.43
CA ALA A 278 14.23 -19.63 -5.28
C ALA A 278 15.49 -20.50 -5.43
N GLY A 279 15.77 -21.42 -4.50
CA GLY A 279 16.91 -22.34 -4.60
C GLY A 279 16.76 -23.38 -5.72
N ILE A 280 15.55 -23.62 -6.22
CA ILE A 280 15.29 -24.62 -7.26
C ILE A 280 15.60 -24.02 -8.63
N VAL A 281 16.74 -24.39 -9.20
CA VAL A 281 17.28 -23.87 -10.47
C VAL A 281 17.37 -24.96 -11.54
N GLY A 282 17.73 -24.57 -12.77
CA GLY A 282 17.89 -25.49 -13.91
C GLY A 282 16.66 -25.50 -14.82
N GLU A 283 16.32 -26.67 -15.36
CA GLU A 283 15.19 -26.88 -16.27
C GLU A 283 14.15 -27.83 -15.65
N ILE A 284 12.94 -27.90 -16.21
CA ILE A 284 11.95 -28.91 -15.79
C ILE A 284 12.53 -30.31 -16.06
N PRO A 285 12.68 -31.17 -15.04
CA PRO A 285 13.32 -32.46 -15.23
C PRO A 285 12.52 -33.41 -16.14
N SER A 286 13.21 -34.19 -16.97
CA SER A 286 12.59 -35.13 -17.91
C SER A 286 11.78 -36.25 -17.24
N TRP A 287 12.09 -36.59 -15.99
CA TRP A 287 11.33 -37.60 -15.23
C TRP A 287 9.88 -37.17 -14.93
N VAL A 288 9.53 -35.89 -15.07
CA VAL A 288 8.14 -35.41 -14.98
C VAL A 288 7.26 -36.10 -16.03
N ALA A 289 7.82 -36.47 -17.19
CA ALA A 289 7.11 -37.22 -18.22
C ALA A 289 6.61 -38.60 -17.75
N ASN A 290 7.21 -39.17 -16.70
CA ASN A 290 6.81 -40.47 -16.14
C ASN A 290 5.57 -40.38 -15.23
N LEU A 291 5.16 -39.17 -14.83
CA LEU A 291 4.05 -38.94 -13.91
C LEU A 291 2.74 -38.77 -14.69
N THR A 292 2.36 -39.81 -15.42
CA THR A 292 1.25 -39.75 -16.39
C THR A 292 -0.15 -39.57 -15.79
N TYR A 293 -0.29 -39.73 -14.46
CA TYR A 293 -1.53 -39.51 -13.71
C TYR A 293 -1.66 -38.07 -13.17
N LEU A 294 -0.72 -37.17 -13.48
CA LEU A 294 -0.79 -35.78 -13.02
C LEU A 294 -2.03 -35.07 -13.56
N GLU A 295 -2.77 -34.50 -12.63
CA GLU A 295 -3.89 -33.58 -12.82
C GLU A 295 -3.46 -32.13 -12.56
N THR A 296 -2.50 -31.93 -11.63
CA THR A 296 -1.94 -30.61 -11.30
C THR A 296 -0.42 -30.64 -11.40
N LEU A 297 0.13 -29.74 -12.21
CA LEU A 297 1.57 -29.47 -12.25
C LEU A 297 1.81 -27.99 -11.95
N GLN A 298 2.53 -27.72 -10.86
CA GLN A 298 2.88 -26.38 -10.43
C GLN A 298 4.38 -26.23 -10.18
N PHE A 299 4.96 -25.19 -10.79
CA PHE A 299 6.26 -24.61 -10.45
C PHE A 299 6.07 -23.12 -10.20
N SER A 300 6.34 -22.66 -8.99
CA SER A 300 6.12 -21.27 -8.58
C SER A 300 7.26 -20.68 -7.77
N ASN A 301 7.56 -19.38 -7.94
CA ASN A 301 8.58 -18.69 -7.12
C ASN A 301 9.94 -19.41 -7.14
N CYS A 302 10.42 -19.77 -8.33
CA CYS A 302 11.55 -20.69 -8.53
C CYS A 302 12.58 -20.15 -9.52
N GLY A 303 13.82 -20.64 -9.46
CA GLY A 303 14.87 -20.28 -10.42
C GLY A 303 14.87 -21.12 -11.70
N LEU A 304 13.86 -21.98 -11.92
CA LEU A 304 13.76 -22.80 -13.14
C LEU A 304 13.64 -21.91 -14.38
N SER A 305 14.30 -22.33 -15.44
CA SER A 305 14.49 -21.55 -16.66
C SER A 305 14.33 -22.41 -17.92
N ALA A 306 14.84 -21.93 -19.05
CA ALA A 306 14.72 -22.54 -20.38
C ALA A 306 13.27 -22.63 -20.89
N GLN A 307 13.10 -23.30 -22.03
CA GLN A 307 11.78 -23.48 -22.65
C GLN A 307 11.03 -24.62 -21.98
N VAL A 308 9.71 -24.46 -21.83
CA VAL A 308 8.84 -25.53 -21.32
C VAL A 308 8.96 -26.77 -22.23
N PRO A 309 9.34 -27.95 -21.69
CA PRO A 309 9.55 -29.13 -22.51
C PRO A 309 8.28 -29.61 -23.23
N SER A 310 8.46 -30.13 -24.44
CA SER A 310 7.37 -30.63 -25.31
C SER A 310 6.58 -31.78 -24.69
N PHE A 311 7.21 -32.61 -23.85
CA PHE A 311 6.56 -33.76 -23.21
C PHE A 311 5.39 -33.37 -22.30
N ILE A 312 5.30 -32.11 -21.85
CA ILE A 312 4.14 -31.66 -21.05
C ILE A 312 2.84 -31.82 -21.84
N GLY A 313 2.88 -31.65 -23.17
CA GLY A 313 1.73 -31.90 -24.06
C GLY A 313 1.25 -33.36 -24.08
N ASN A 314 2.00 -34.30 -23.50
CA ASN A 314 1.64 -35.71 -23.39
C ASN A 314 0.99 -36.08 -22.05
N LEU A 315 0.97 -35.18 -21.06
CA LEU A 315 0.33 -35.40 -19.76
C LEU A 315 -1.19 -35.17 -19.86
N LYS A 316 -1.89 -36.08 -20.53
CA LYS A 316 -3.31 -35.91 -20.95
C LYS A 316 -4.33 -35.77 -19.82
N ASN A 317 -3.95 -36.11 -18.58
CA ASN A 317 -4.80 -35.95 -17.40
C ASN A 317 -4.70 -34.56 -16.75
N LEU A 318 -3.82 -33.67 -17.26
CA LEU A 318 -3.65 -32.35 -16.67
C LEU A 318 -4.93 -31.51 -16.77
N ILE A 319 -5.36 -31.02 -15.61
CA ILE A 319 -6.46 -30.08 -15.39
C ILE A 319 -5.89 -28.69 -15.07
N THR A 320 -4.77 -28.63 -14.34
CA THR A 320 -4.16 -27.39 -13.88
C THR A 320 -2.67 -27.36 -14.21
N LEU A 321 -2.25 -26.34 -14.94
CA LEU A 321 -0.84 -26.04 -15.22
C LEU A 321 -0.50 -24.65 -14.70
N LYS A 322 0.41 -24.57 -13.71
CA LYS A 322 0.86 -23.32 -13.10
C LYS A 322 2.38 -23.22 -13.16
N LEU A 323 2.91 -22.37 -14.04
CA LEU A 323 4.34 -22.13 -14.19
C LEU A 323 4.58 -20.62 -14.05
N TYR A 324 4.69 -20.10 -12.82
CA TYR A 324 4.66 -18.65 -12.59
C TYR A 324 5.77 -18.16 -11.65
N ALA A 325 6.14 -16.89 -11.78
CA ALA A 325 7.24 -16.30 -10.99
C ALA A 325 8.51 -17.17 -11.03
N CYS A 326 8.88 -17.62 -12.24
CA CYS A 326 10.14 -18.32 -12.51
C CYS A 326 10.85 -17.66 -13.72
N ASN A 327 11.88 -18.30 -14.25
CA ASN A 327 12.70 -17.78 -15.36
C ASN A 327 12.44 -18.49 -16.70
N PHE A 328 11.25 -19.08 -16.89
CA PHE A 328 10.93 -19.78 -18.14
C PHE A 328 10.92 -18.82 -19.34
N SER A 329 11.33 -19.33 -20.50
CA SER A 329 11.43 -18.55 -21.74
C SER A 329 10.96 -19.33 -22.96
N GLY A 330 11.12 -18.77 -24.16
CA GLY A 330 10.67 -19.41 -25.40
C GLY A 330 9.17 -19.24 -25.66
N GLN A 331 8.63 -20.07 -26.56
CA GLN A 331 7.23 -20.02 -26.98
C GLN A 331 6.35 -20.96 -26.14
N VAL A 332 5.11 -20.55 -25.92
CA VAL A 332 4.14 -21.26 -25.05
C VAL A 332 3.39 -22.39 -25.78
N LEU A 333 3.14 -22.28 -27.10
CA LEU A 333 1.84 -22.73 -27.62
C LEU A 333 1.69 -23.94 -28.56
N PRO A 334 2.67 -24.57 -29.22
CA PRO A 334 2.27 -25.66 -30.13
C PRO A 334 1.77 -26.92 -29.39
N HIS A 335 2.03 -27.08 -28.09
CA HIS A 335 1.86 -28.36 -27.39
C HIS A 335 0.75 -28.35 -26.33
N LEU A 336 0.44 -27.18 -25.75
CA LEU A 336 -0.57 -27.05 -24.69
C LEU A 336 -2.01 -27.16 -25.22
N CYS A 337 -2.28 -26.70 -26.46
CA CYS A 337 -3.60 -26.82 -27.08
C CYS A 337 -4.08 -28.27 -27.26
N ASN A 338 -3.17 -29.25 -27.16
CA ASN A 338 -3.49 -30.69 -27.24
C ASN A 338 -3.97 -31.29 -25.90
N LEU A 339 -4.05 -30.50 -24.84
CA LEU A 339 -4.48 -30.93 -23.50
C LEU A 339 -5.92 -30.48 -23.26
N THR A 340 -6.88 -31.26 -23.76
CA THR A 340 -8.31 -30.89 -23.74
C THR A 340 -8.93 -30.89 -22.34
N GLN A 341 -8.26 -31.48 -21.34
CA GLN A 341 -8.72 -31.50 -19.94
C GLN A 341 -8.31 -30.25 -19.14
N LEU A 342 -7.41 -29.41 -19.68
CA LEU A 342 -6.94 -28.23 -18.95
C LEU A 342 -8.08 -27.24 -18.72
N GLY A 343 -8.32 -26.96 -17.44
CA GLY A 343 -9.22 -25.91 -16.96
C GLY A 343 -8.51 -24.63 -16.54
N THR A 344 -7.25 -24.75 -16.09
CA THR A 344 -6.46 -23.61 -15.60
C THR A 344 -5.07 -23.61 -16.22
N ILE A 345 -4.70 -22.46 -16.81
CA ILE A 345 -3.34 -22.17 -17.28
C ILE A 345 -2.89 -20.88 -16.62
N ASN A 346 -1.84 -20.95 -15.81
CA ASN A 346 -1.19 -19.79 -15.23
C ASN A 346 0.30 -19.80 -15.57
N LEU A 347 0.75 -18.82 -16.35
CA LEU A 347 2.12 -18.70 -16.84
C LEU A 347 2.76 -17.35 -16.48
N HIS A 348 2.18 -16.63 -15.50
CA HIS A 348 2.51 -15.23 -15.29
C HIS A 348 3.93 -15.02 -14.76
N SER A 349 4.47 -13.80 -14.90
CA SER A 349 5.78 -13.43 -14.35
C SER A 349 6.91 -14.37 -14.77
N ASN A 350 7.10 -14.52 -16.09
CA ASN A 350 8.20 -15.26 -16.71
C ASN A 350 8.80 -14.45 -17.86
N SER A 351 9.65 -15.08 -18.67
CA SER A 351 10.25 -14.51 -19.89
C SER A 351 9.71 -15.15 -21.17
N PHE A 352 8.46 -15.63 -21.18
CA PHE A 352 7.83 -16.16 -22.39
C PHE A 352 7.73 -15.08 -23.47
N ARG A 353 7.98 -15.46 -24.73
CA ARG A 353 8.04 -14.54 -25.86
C ARG A 353 7.33 -15.08 -27.09
N GLY A 354 6.98 -14.17 -27.99
CA GLY A 354 6.31 -14.47 -29.25
C GLY A 354 4.86 -14.01 -29.27
N THR A 355 4.23 -14.23 -30.41
CA THR A 355 2.84 -13.82 -30.64
C THR A 355 1.88 -14.93 -30.24
N ILE A 356 0.82 -14.57 -29.52
CA ILE A 356 -0.23 -15.47 -29.07
C ILE A 356 -1.56 -15.01 -29.67
N GLN A 357 -2.24 -15.91 -30.37
CA GLN A 357 -3.63 -15.69 -30.77
C GLN A 357 -4.55 -16.16 -29.64
N LEU A 358 -5.26 -15.22 -29.01
CA LEU A 358 -6.17 -15.48 -27.90
C LEU A 358 -7.22 -16.53 -28.28
N SER A 359 -7.70 -16.49 -29.52
CA SER A 359 -8.62 -17.46 -30.10
C SER A 359 -8.15 -18.93 -30.05
N SER A 360 -6.84 -19.18 -29.90
CA SER A 360 -6.32 -20.55 -29.77
C SER A 360 -6.73 -21.23 -28.46
N PHE A 361 -6.96 -20.46 -27.41
CA PHE A 361 -7.38 -20.97 -26.10
C PHE A 361 -8.88 -21.27 -26.06
N PHE A 362 -9.70 -20.55 -26.84
CA PHE A 362 -11.13 -20.82 -26.96
C PHE A 362 -11.46 -22.11 -27.73
N LYS A 363 -10.45 -22.80 -28.27
CA LYS A 363 -10.59 -24.16 -28.81
C LYS A 363 -10.55 -25.23 -27.72
N MET A 364 -10.07 -24.89 -26.52
CA MET A 364 -9.95 -25.82 -25.41
C MET A 364 -11.30 -25.89 -24.68
N PRO A 365 -11.95 -27.06 -24.59
CA PRO A 365 -13.35 -27.17 -24.19
C PRO A 365 -13.58 -26.87 -22.69
N ASN A 366 -12.59 -27.18 -21.86
CA ASN A 366 -12.71 -27.10 -20.40
C ASN A 366 -12.01 -25.88 -19.78
N LEU A 367 -11.35 -25.05 -20.59
CA LEU A 367 -10.55 -23.93 -20.09
C LEU A 367 -11.46 -22.81 -19.55
N PHE A 368 -11.29 -22.46 -18.28
CA PHE A 368 -12.05 -21.41 -17.59
C PHE A 368 -11.17 -20.32 -16.96
N SER A 369 -9.88 -20.60 -16.74
CA SER A 369 -8.92 -19.64 -16.16
C SER A 369 -7.62 -19.59 -16.96
N LEU A 370 -7.27 -18.38 -17.41
CA LEU A 370 -6.05 -18.10 -18.18
C LEU A 370 -5.33 -16.87 -17.62
N ASN A 371 -4.09 -17.06 -17.18
CA ASN A 371 -3.20 -15.98 -16.78
C ASN A 371 -1.88 -16.06 -17.57
N LEU A 372 -1.63 -15.06 -18.41
CA LEU A 372 -0.41 -14.91 -19.21
C LEU A 372 0.40 -13.66 -18.82
N SER A 373 -0.02 -12.97 -17.76
CA SER A 373 0.47 -11.65 -17.40
C SER A 373 1.98 -11.57 -17.19
N ASN A 374 2.56 -10.38 -17.33
CA ASN A 374 3.96 -10.11 -16.98
C ASN A 374 4.95 -11.04 -17.69
N ASN A 375 4.84 -11.11 -19.01
CA ASN A 375 5.75 -11.82 -19.90
C ASN A 375 6.22 -10.89 -21.04
N LYS A 376 6.99 -11.40 -22.00
CA LYS A 376 7.41 -10.69 -23.22
C LYS A 376 6.52 -11.09 -24.40
N LEU A 377 5.23 -11.32 -24.14
CA LEU A 377 4.26 -11.80 -25.10
C LEU A 377 3.64 -10.63 -25.87
N SER A 378 3.23 -10.92 -27.11
CA SER A 378 2.35 -10.05 -27.89
C SER A 378 1.05 -10.80 -28.14
N VAL A 379 0.01 -10.46 -27.39
CA VAL A 379 -1.30 -11.10 -27.52
C VAL A 379 -2.13 -10.36 -28.57
N VAL A 380 -2.68 -11.13 -29.51
CA VAL A 380 -3.60 -10.66 -30.56
C VAL A 380 -4.90 -11.47 -30.49
N ASP A 381 -5.99 -10.88 -30.95
CA ASP A 381 -7.35 -11.46 -30.88
C ASP A 381 -7.45 -12.84 -31.57
N GLY A 382 -6.98 -12.90 -32.82
CA GLY A 382 -7.22 -14.03 -33.73
C GLY A 382 -8.63 -13.99 -34.34
N GLU A 383 -8.93 -14.92 -35.26
CA GLU A 383 -10.27 -14.99 -35.87
C GLU A 383 -11.27 -15.62 -34.90
N TYR A 384 -12.46 -15.01 -34.71
CA TYR A 384 -13.53 -15.60 -33.91
C TYR A 384 -14.30 -16.66 -34.69
N ASN A 385 -14.65 -17.78 -34.03
CA ASN A 385 -15.53 -18.81 -34.58
C ASN A 385 -16.69 -19.06 -33.62
N SER A 386 -17.92 -18.94 -34.13
CA SER A 386 -19.16 -19.10 -33.34
C SER A 386 -19.38 -20.50 -32.79
N SER A 387 -18.61 -21.51 -33.22
CA SER A 387 -18.68 -22.87 -32.69
C SER A 387 -17.94 -23.07 -31.35
N TRP A 388 -17.22 -22.06 -30.86
CA TRP A 388 -16.42 -22.16 -29.63
C TRP A 388 -17.27 -21.94 -28.37
N ALA A 389 -17.94 -23.00 -27.93
CA ALA A 389 -18.76 -22.98 -26.71
C ALA A 389 -17.96 -22.62 -25.44
N SER A 390 -16.65 -22.93 -25.37
CA SER A 390 -15.85 -22.72 -24.15
C SER A 390 -15.55 -21.25 -23.83
N ILE A 391 -15.75 -20.32 -24.77
CA ILE A 391 -15.60 -18.88 -24.48
C ILE A 391 -16.57 -18.40 -23.38
N GLN A 392 -17.70 -19.10 -23.21
CA GLN A 392 -18.69 -18.80 -22.18
C GLN A 392 -18.34 -19.39 -20.81
N ASN A 393 -17.36 -20.30 -20.75
CA ASN A 393 -16.91 -20.94 -19.51
C ASN A 393 -15.78 -20.17 -18.82
N PHE A 394 -15.34 -19.03 -19.35
CA PHE A 394 -14.24 -18.26 -18.77
C PHE A 394 -14.71 -17.44 -17.57
N ASP A 395 -14.07 -17.71 -16.43
CA ASP A 395 -14.26 -16.98 -15.18
C ASP A 395 -13.11 -16.00 -14.94
N THR A 396 -11.88 -16.34 -15.34
CA THR A 396 -10.67 -15.54 -15.10
C THR A 396 -9.84 -15.36 -16.36
N LEU A 397 -9.58 -14.10 -16.72
CA LEU A 397 -8.68 -13.74 -17.82
C LEU A 397 -7.71 -12.62 -17.38
N CYS A 398 -6.43 -12.97 -17.30
CA CYS A 398 -5.36 -12.04 -16.94
C CYS A 398 -4.31 -11.96 -18.05
N LEU A 399 -4.21 -10.79 -18.68
CA LEU A 399 -3.35 -10.49 -19.81
C LEU A 399 -2.58 -9.18 -19.57
N ALA A 400 -2.22 -8.90 -18.32
CA ALA A 400 -1.46 -7.70 -17.99
C ALA A 400 -0.07 -7.74 -18.63
N SER A 401 0.47 -6.61 -19.08
CA SER A 401 1.81 -6.55 -19.69
C SER A 401 2.00 -7.51 -20.87
N CYS A 402 1.00 -7.63 -21.76
CA CYS A 402 0.98 -8.55 -22.91
C CYS A 402 1.07 -7.84 -24.28
N SER A 403 1.51 -6.58 -24.29
CA SER A 403 1.66 -5.74 -25.49
C SER A 403 0.40 -5.65 -26.37
N ILE A 404 -0.78 -5.68 -25.75
CA ILE A 404 -2.07 -5.58 -26.46
C ILE A 404 -2.29 -4.13 -26.90
N SER A 405 -2.56 -3.91 -28.19
CA SER A 405 -2.76 -2.56 -28.74
C SER A 405 -4.23 -2.15 -28.91
N LYS A 406 -5.14 -3.12 -29.03
CA LYS A 406 -6.59 -2.87 -29.17
C LYS A 406 -7.35 -3.88 -28.33
N LEU A 407 -8.50 -3.45 -27.80
CA LEU A 407 -9.36 -4.34 -27.02
C LEU A 407 -9.79 -5.52 -27.91
N PRO A 408 -9.49 -6.78 -27.53
CA PRO A 408 -9.84 -7.93 -28.35
C PRO A 408 -11.37 -8.04 -28.53
N ASN A 409 -11.84 -8.20 -29.76
CA ASN A 409 -13.26 -8.28 -30.07
C ASN A 409 -13.89 -9.57 -29.55
N THR A 410 -13.11 -10.64 -29.36
CA THR A 410 -13.63 -11.89 -28.78
C THR A 410 -14.20 -11.70 -27.37
N LEU A 411 -13.72 -10.70 -26.61
CA LEU A 411 -14.19 -10.42 -25.26
C LEU A 411 -15.68 -10.06 -25.19
N LYS A 412 -16.28 -9.60 -26.30
CA LYS A 412 -17.72 -9.33 -26.39
C LYS A 412 -18.60 -10.57 -26.20
N HIS A 413 -18.00 -11.76 -26.28
CA HIS A 413 -18.67 -13.04 -26.14
C HIS A 413 -18.40 -13.70 -24.77
N MET A 414 -17.62 -13.06 -23.91
CA MET A 414 -17.33 -13.53 -22.55
C MET A 414 -18.32 -12.90 -21.56
N TYR A 415 -19.45 -13.58 -21.33
CA TYR A 415 -20.53 -13.06 -20.48
C TYR A 415 -20.36 -13.38 -18.99
N ASN A 416 -19.63 -14.45 -18.67
CA ASN A 416 -19.52 -14.98 -17.30
C ASN A 416 -18.16 -14.65 -16.63
N VAL A 417 -17.34 -13.80 -17.25
CA VAL A 417 -16.04 -13.44 -16.69
C VAL A 417 -16.24 -12.70 -15.36
N GLU A 418 -15.55 -13.17 -14.32
CA GLU A 418 -15.58 -12.56 -12.98
C GLU A 418 -14.31 -11.75 -12.71
N VAL A 419 -13.17 -12.19 -13.24
CA VAL A 419 -11.86 -11.53 -13.06
C VAL A 419 -11.29 -11.19 -14.43
N LEU A 420 -11.14 -9.89 -14.70
CA LEU A 420 -10.53 -9.38 -15.93
C LEU A 420 -9.38 -8.43 -15.58
N ASP A 421 -8.17 -8.81 -15.99
CA ASP A 421 -6.98 -7.97 -15.88
C ASP A 421 -6.36 -7.76 -17.26
N LEU A 422 -6.48 -6.54 -17.79
CA LEU A 422 -5.87 -6.07 -19.03
C LEU A 422 -4.86 -4.94 -18.77
N SER A 423 -4.40 -4.79 -17.54
CA SER A 423 -3.56 -3.67 -17.12
C SER A 423 -2.21 -3.64 -17.81
N ASN A 424 -1.56 -2.48 -17.80
CA ASN A 424 -0.20 -2.29 -18.32
C ASN A 424 -0.04 -2.77 -19.77
N ASN A 425 -0.93 -2.33 -20.66
CA ASN A 425 -0.90 -2.63 -22.10
C ASN A 425 -0.86 -1.31 -22.90
N HIS A 426 -1.11 -1.38 -24.21
CA HIS A 426 -1.17 -0.24 -25.12
C HIS A 426 -2.55 -0.08 -25.73
N ILE A 427 -3.60 -0.48 -25.00
CA ILE A 427 -4.97 -0.46 -25.48
C ILE A 427 -5.42 1.00 -25.60
N HIS A 428 -5.71 1.44 -26.81
CA HIS A 428 -6.14 2.81 -27.09
C HIS A 428 -7.56 2.88 -27.62
N GLY A 429 -8.13 4.09 -27.57
CA GLY A 429 -9.45 4.39 -28.11
C GLY A 429 -10.58 4.20 -27.08
N PRO A 430 -11.83 4.45 -27.50
CA PRO A 430 -12.96 4.44 -26.59
C PRO A 430 -13.29 3.03 -26.09
N LEU A 431 -13.62 2.90 -24.80
CA LEU A 431 -14.19 1.65 -24.30
C LEU A 431 -15.57 1.40 -24.97
N PRO A 432 -15.79 0.26 -25.66
CA PRO A 432 -17.03 0.01 -26.37
C PRO A 432 -18.24 -0.17 -25.45
N GLN A 433 -19.43 0.20 -25.92
CA GLN A 433 -20.68 0.06 -25.15
C GLN A 433 -20.96 -1.39 -24.70
N TRP A 434 -20.66 -2.38 -25.54
CA TRP A 434 -20.84 -3.79 -25.19
C TRP A 434 -20.01 -4.20 -23.98
N ALA A 435 -18.86 -3.56 -23.75
CA ALA A 435 -18.00 -3.87 -22.60
C ALA A 435 -18.75 -3.49 -21.32
N TRP A 436 -19.36 -2.30 -21.28
CA TRP A 436 -20.25 -1.91 -20.20
C TRP A 436 -21.44 -2.86 -20.07
N ASP A 437 -22.18 -3.13 -21.16
CA ASP A 437 -23.40 -3.94 -21.07
C ASP A 437 -23.15 -5.38 -20.56
N ASN A 438 -21.98 -5.94 -20.87
CA ASN A 438 -21.58 -7.30 -20.49
C ASN A 438 -20.88 -7.32 -19.13
N TRP A 439 -19.79 -6.58 -18.98
CA TRP A 439 -18.89 -6.67 -17.83
C TRP A 439 -19.52 -6.17 -16.53
N ILE A 440 -20.45 -5.20 -16.63
CA ILE A 440 -21.18 -4.67 -15.47
C ILE A 440 -21.98 -5.76 -14.75
N LYS A 441 -22.38 -6.84 -15.42
CA LYS A 441 -23.24 -7.87 -14.83
C LYS A 441 -22.45 -8.95 -14.09
N SER A 442 -21.25 -9.28 -14.56
CA SER A 442 -20.50 -10.46 -14.13
C SER A 442 -19.18 -10.16 -13.42
N LEU A 443 -18.50 -9.05 -13.74
CA LEU A 443 -17.19 -8.78 -13.15
C LEU A 443 -17.28 -8.51 -11.64
N ILE A 444 -16.37 -9.15 -10.92
CA ILE A 444 -16.04 -8.91 -9.52
C ILE A 444 -14.76 -8.08 -9.43
N LEU A 445 -13.77 -8.36 -10.28
CA LEU A 445 -12.53 -7.60 -10.39
C LEU A 445 -12.33 -7.14 -11.84
N MET A 446 -12.25 -5.83 -12.01
CA MET A 446 -11.87 -5.21 -13.28
C MET A 446 -10.60 -4.39 -13.08
N ASN A 447 -9.53 -4.80 -13.77
CA ASN A 447 -8.31 -4.00 -13.88
C ASN A 447 -8.01 -3.72 -15.36
N ILE A 448 -8.14 -2.46 -15.75
CA ILE A 448 -7.79 -1.97 -17.10
C ILE A 448 -6.79 -0.81 -17.03
N SER A 449 -6.07 -0.68 -15.91
CA SER A 449 -5.16 0.44 -15.66
C SER A 449 -3.92 0.44 -16.54
N TYR A 450 -3.19 1.56 -16.58
CA TYR A 450 -1.97 1.72 -17.37
C TYR A 450 -2.19 1.34 -18.85
N ASN A 451 -3.13 2.04 -19.48
CA ASN A 451 -3.46 1.91 -20.89
C ASN A 451 -3.63 3.32 -21.51
N GLN A 452 -4.20 3.38 -22.72
CA GLN A 452 -4.51 4.62 -23.44
C GLN A 452 -6.01 4.70 -23.76
N LEU A 453 -6.84 4.07 -22.91
CA LEU A 453 -8.28 4.07 -23.10
C LEU A 453 -8.81 5.48 -22.91
N SER A 454 -9.64 5.90 -23.85
CA SER A 454 -10.35 7.18 -23.79
C SER A 454 -11.85 6.91 -23.76
N SER A 455 -12.65 7.98 -23.81
CA SER A 455 -14.12 8.06 -23.86
C SER A 455 -14.73 8.73 -22.64
N GLY A 456 -15.94 9.27 -22.84
CA GLY A 456 -16.86 9.49 -21.74
C GLY A 456 -17.42 8.15 -21.33
N ILE A 457 -16.99 7.65 -20.17
CA ILE A 457 -17.62 6.51 -19.49
C ILE A 457 -19.14 6.75 -19.56
N GLY A 458 -19.88 5.78 -20.10
CA GLY A 458 -21.31 5.95 -20.37
C GLY A 458 -21.99 6.57 -19.16
N TYR A 459 -22.48 7.80 -19.32
CA TYR A 459 -23.01 8.62 -18.24
C TYR A 459 -24.33 8.00 -17.75
N GLY A 460 -24.21 6.99 -16.90
CA GLY A 460 -25.29 6.27 -16.23
C GLY A 460 -25.04 6.21 -14.72
N PRO A 461 -26.09 6.00 -13.90
CA PRO A 461 -26.05 6.31 -12.47
C PRO A 461 -25.20 5.37 -11.60
N VAL A 462 -24.71 4.22 -12.09
CA VAL A 462 -23.88 3.26 -11.33
C VAL A 462 -23.08 2.36 -12.29
N ILE A 463 -21.77 2.19 -12.07
CA ILE A 463 -20.89 1.33 -12.89
C ILE A 463 -21.23 -0.16 -12.74
N SER A 464 -21.47 -0.69 -11.54
CA SER A 464 -21.95 -2.08 -11.37
C SER A 464 -22.33 -2.40 -9.94
N ALA A 465 -23.42 -3.14 -9.74
CA ALA A 465 -23.82 -3.65 -8.43
C ALA A 465 -22.97 -4.83 -7.91
N ASN A 466 -22.17 -5.50 -8.75
CA ASN A 466 -21.47 -6.74 -8.40
C ASN A 466 -19.95 -6.62 -8.31
N MET A 467 -19.37 -5.55 -8.84
CA MET A 467 -17.92 -5.34 -8.79
C MET A 467 -17.46 -5.07 -7.35
N PHE A 468 -16.29 -5.58 -7.00
CA PHE A 468 -15.64 -5.38 -5.72
C PHE A 468 -14.41 -4.50 -5.85
N VAL A 469 -13.66 -4.70 -6.93
CA VAL A 469 -12.45 -3.95 -7.28
C VAL A 469 -12.59 -3.39 -8.68
N ILE A 470 -12.41 -2.08 -8.79
CA ILE A 470 -12.36 -1.35 -10.04
C ILE A 470 -11.07 -0.55 -10.07
N ASP A 471 -10.15 -0.92 -10.96
CA ASP A 471 -8.95 -0.15 -11.27
C ASP A 471 -8.98 0.28 -12.74
N ILE A 472 -9.24 1.58 -12.94
CA ILE A 472 -9.25 2.25 -14.25
C ILE A 472 -8.15 3.33 -14.33
N SER A 473 -7.19 3.30 -13.41
CA SER A 473 -6.17 4.32 -13.27
C SER A 473 -5.21 4.39 -14.47
N TYR A 474 -4.50 5.50 -14.63
CA TYR A 474 -3.50 5.68 -15.70
C TYR A 474 -4.06 5.40 -17.10
N ASN A 475 -5.08 6.17 -17.47
CA ASN A 475 -5.75 6.14 -18.77
C ASN A 475 -6.04 7.58 -19.24
N LEU A 476 -6.88 7.74 -20.26
CA LEU A 476 -7.28 9.03 -20.84
C LEU A 476 -8.80 9.24 -20.69
N PHE A 477 -9.42 8.71 -19.63
CA PHE A 477 -10.86 8.90 -19.40
C PHE A 477 -11.19 10.35 -19.06
N GLU A 478 -12.30 10.85 -19.63
CA GLU A 478 -12.76 12.23 -19.48
C GLU A 478 -14.20 12.28 -18.93
N GLY A 479 -14.61 13.45 -18.44
CA GLY A 479 -15.95 13.68 -17.87
C GLY A 479 -15.96 13.55 -16.34
N PRO A 480 -17.14 13.54 -15.68
CA PRO A 480 -17.26 13.28 -14.26
C PRO A 480 -16.79 11.87 -13.91
N ILE A 481 -16.32 11.69 -12.67
CA ILE A 481 -16.02 10.37 -12.12
C ILE A 481 -17.29 9.51 -12.20
N PRO A 482 -17.18 8.27 -12.70
CA PRO A 482 -18.32 7.38 -12.77
C PRO A 482 -18.71 6.88 -11.37
N MET A 483 -19.99 6.64 -11.15
CA MET A 483 -20.52 6.32 -9.82
C MET A 483 -20.26 4.85 -9.47
N PRO A 484 -19.52 4.53 -8.39
CA PRO A 484 -19.33 3.17 -7.95
C PRO A 484 -20.65 2.56 -7.48
N GLY A 485 -20.76 1.23 -7.54
CA GLY A 485 -21.91 0.51 -7.05
C GLY A 485 -21.77 0.03 -5.60
N PRO A 486 -22.87 -0.47 -5.02
CA PRO A 486 -22.99 -0.73 -3.58
C PRO A 486 -22.10 -1.87 -3.05
N GLN A 487 -21.43 -2.63 -3.91
CA GLN A 487 -20.51 -3.71 -3.50
C GLN A 487 -19.04 -3.35 -3.72
N ASN A 488 -18.74 -2.18 -4.30
CA ASN A 488 -17.37 -1.75 -4.53
C ASN A 488 -16.68 -1.50 -3.19
N GLN A 489 -15.51 -2.11 -2.99
CA GLN A 489 -14.65 -1.87 -1.83
C GLN A 489 -13.40 -1.06 -2.21
N LEU A 490 -12.85 -1.30 -3.41
CA LEU A 490 -11.72 -0.53 -3.96
C LEU A 490 -12.14 0.10 -5.27
N PHE A 491 -12.00 1.43 -5.34
CA PHE A 491 -12.16 2.17 -6.59
C PHE A 491 -10.97 3.10 -6.84
N ASP A 492 -10.17 2.74 -7.83
CA ASP A 492 -9.01 3.52 -8.29
C ASP A 492 -9.28 4.08 -9.69
N CYS A 493 -9.38 5.41 -9.76
CA CYS A 493 -9.55 6.18 -10.98
C CYS A 493 -8.47 7.25 -11.17
N SER A 494 -7.32 7.05 -10.51
CA SER A 494 -6.17 7.95 -10.52
C SER A 494 -5.62 8.21 -11.93
N ASN A 495 -4.94 9.33 -12.13
CA ASN A 495 -4.17 9.66 -13.32
C ASN A 495 -5.00 9.51 -14.61
N ASN A 496 -6.11 10.24 -14.68
CA ASN A 496 -7.00 10.35 -15.83
C ASN A 496 -7.28 11.83 -16.12
N HIS A 497 -8.34 12.13 -16.86
CA HIS A 497 -8.80 13.48 -17.17
C HIS A 497 -10.21 13.75 -16.64
N PHE A 498 -10.62 13.11 -15.54
CA PHE A 498 -11.93 13.34 -14.95
C PHE A 498 -12.05 14.78 -14.43
N SER A 499 -13.20 15.42 -14.68
CA SER A 499 -13.43 16.85 -14.48
C SER A 499 -14.17 17.22 -13.20
N SER A 500 -14.93 16.29 -12.61
CA SER A 500 -15.76 16.56 -11.41
C SER A 500 -16.22 15.29 -10.70
N MET A 501 -16.64 15.46 -9.45
CA MET A 501 -17.38 14.45 -8.68
C MET A 501 -18.90 14.68 -8.79
N PRO A 502 -19.72 13.62 -8.90
CA PRO A 502 -21.18 13.73 -8.80
C PRO A 502 -21.64 14.35 -7.46
N PHE A 503 -22.75 15.09 -7.44
CA PHE A 503 -23.22 15.78 -6.22
C PHE A 503 -23.61 14.82 -5.08
N ASN A 504 -24.21 13.68 -5.41
CA ASN A 504 -24.58 12.63 -4.46
C ASN A 504 -23.51 11.53 -4.33
N PHE A 505 -22.26 11.82 -4.69
CA PHE A 505 -21.21 10.80 -4.76
C PHE A 505 -21.07 10.02 -3.44
N GLY A 506 -21.12 10.70 -2.30
CA GLY A 506 -20.99 10.07 -0.99
C GLY A 506 -22.02 8.97 -0.68
N SER A 507 -23.26 9.07 -1.19
CA SER A 507 -24.29 8.04 -0.97
C SER A 507 -23.98 6.71 -1.65
N HIS A 508 -23.03 6.70 -2.59
CA HIS A 508 -22.56 5.53 -3.31
C HIS A 508 -21.25 4.96 -2.74
N LEU A 509 -20.67 5.63 -1.73
CA LEU A 509 -19.40 5.22 -1.11
C LEU A 509 -19.59 4.40 0.18
N SER A 510 -20.83 4.03 0.53
CA SER A 510 -21.13 3.38 1.82
C SER A 510 -20.38 2.07 2.06
N SER A 511 -20.07 1.33 0.99
CA SER A 511 -19.29 0.08 1.03
C SER A 511 -17.83 0.24 0.62
N ILE A 512 -17.43 1.43 0.12
CA ILE A 512 -16.06 1.66 -0.33
C ILE A 512 -15.15 1.82 0.88
N SER A 513 -14.06 1.06 0.88
CA SER A 513 -12.98 1.18 1.84
C SER A 513 -11.83 2.03 1.30
N LEU A 514 -11.57 1.97 0.00
CA LEU A 514 -10.42 2.64 -0.62
C LEU A 514 -10.89 3.41 -1.86
N LEU A 515 -10.78 4.74 -1.81
CA LEU A 515 -11.08 5.62 -2.93
C LEU A 515 -9.82 6.39 -3.33
N MET A 516 -9.34 6.13 -4.55
CA MET A 516 -8.17 6.79 -5.12
C MET A 516 -8.59 7.53 -6.40
N ALA A 517 -8.47 8.86 -6.40
CA ALA A 517 -8.64 9.70 -7.58
C ALA A 517 -7.54 10.76 -7.81
N PRO A 518 -6.27 10.57 -7.38
CA PRO A 518 -5.25 11.58 -7.57
C PRO A 518 -4.88 11.83 -9.03
N GLY A 519 -4.36 13.02 -9.34
CA GLY A 519 -3.84 13.34 -10.67
C GLY A 519 -4.91 13.43 -11.76
N ASN A 520 -6.08 13.96 -11.41
CA ASN A 520 -7.18 14.23 -12.32
C ASN A 520 -7.36 15.76 -12.50
N LYS A 521 -8.49 16.19 -13.06
CA LYS A 521 -8.90 17.59 -13.20
C LYS A 521 -10.17 17.87 -12.40
N LEU A 522 -10.33 17.20 -11.25
CA LEU A 522 -11.56 17.29 -10.47
C LEU A 522 -11.72 18.71 -9.94
N SER A 523 -12.80 19.36 -10.35
CA SER A 523 -13.14 20.72 -9.95
C SER A 523 -14.41 20.76 -9.10
N GLY A 524 -14.64 21.89 -8.43
CA GLY A 524 -15.75 22.07 -7.50
C GLY A 524 -15.38 21.70 -6.07
N GLU A 525 -16.38 21.67 -5.20
CA GLU A 525 -16.19 21.35 -3.77
C GLU A 525 -16.25 19.85 -3.52
N ILE A 526 -15.59 19.39 -2.45
CA ILE A 526 -15.79 18.03 -1.95
C ILE A 526 -17.25 17.92 -1.44
N PRO A 527 -18.08 17.01 -2.01
CA PRO A 527 -19.50 16.98 -1.68
C PRO A 527 -19.73 16.68 -0.19
N GLN A 528 -20.65 17.43 0.43
CA GLN A 528 -21.03 17.19 1.82
C GLN A 528 -21.55 15.78 2.06
N SER A 529 -22.19 15.16 1.06
CA SER A 529 -22.69 13.78 1.12
C SER A 529 -21.61 12.73 1.47
N ILE A 530 -20.33 13.08 1.42
CA ILE A 530 -19.22 12.18 1.81
C ILE A 530 -19.32 11.66 3.25
N TYR A 531 -20.10 12.29 4.13
CA TYR A 531 -20.42 11.74 5.46
C TYR A 531 -21.11 10.37 5.41
N GLU A 532 -21.72 10.00 4.27
CA GLU A 532 -22.38 8.71 4.05
C GLU A 532 -21.41 7.56 3.72
N ALA A 533 -20.13 7.88 3.47
CA ALA A 533 -19.07 6.92 3.15
C ALA A 533 -18.55 6.16 4.40
N THR A 534 -19.43 5.46 5.11
CA THR A 534 -19.14 4.93 6.46
C THR A 534 -18.07 3.84 6.53
N SER A 535 -17.69 3.24 5.41
CA SER A 535 -16.68 2.17 5.35
C SER A 535 -15.30 2.66 4.92
N LEU A 536 -15.16 3.96 4.62
CA LEU A 536 -13.96 4.53 4.04
C LEU A 536 -12.79 4.48 5.02
N MET A 537 -11.69 3.88 4.58
CA MET A 537 -10.42 3.76 5.30
C MET A 537 -9.32 4.59 4.66
N LEU A 538 -9.39 4.80 3.33
CA LEU A 538 -8.45 5.63 2.59
C LEU A 538 -9.18 6.51 1.58
N LEU A 539 -8.86 7.80 1.62
CA LEU A 539 -9.30 8.79 0.64
C LEU A 539 -8.11 9.56 0.09
N ASP A 540 -7.81 9.39 -1.19
CA ASP A 540 -6.81 10.17 -1.91
C ASP A 540 -7.46 10.95 -3.07
N LEU A 541 -7.52 12.28 -2.91
CA LEU A 541 -7.99 13.23 -3.92
C LEU A 541 -6.89 14.20 -4.35
N SER A 542 -5.62 13.83 -4.14
CA SER A 542 -4.50 14.74 -4.33
C SER A 542 -4.26 15.14 -5.80
N ASN A 543 -3.63 16.29 -6.03
CA ASN A 543 -3.27 16.81 -7.35
C ASN A 543 -4.50 16.92 -8.26
N ASN A 544 -5.46 17.78 -7.86
CA ASN A 544 -6.71 18.07 -8.55
C ASN A 544 -7.01 19.59 -8.49
N ASP A 545 -8.16 20.02 -9.01
CA ASP A 545 -8.61 21.42 -9.03
C ASP A 545 -9.72 21.70 -7.99
N LEU A 546 -9.73 20.97 -6.87
CA LEU A 546 -10.80 21.07 -5.87
C LEU A 546 -10.72 22.39 -5.11
N ILE A 547 -11.88 22.99 -4.87
CA ILE A 547 -12.05 24.27 -4.17
C ILE A 547 -12.91 24.08 -2.91
N GLY A 548 -13.10 25.17 -2.16
CA GLY A 548 -13.95 25.17 -0.96
C GLY A 548 -13.20 24.76 0.30
N SER A 549 -13.95 24.62 1.40
CA SER A 549 -13.43 24.13 2.67
C SER A 549 -13.50 22.61 2.78
N ILE A 550 -12.57 22.01 3.53
CA ILE A 550 -12.62 20.58 3.87
C ILE A 550 -13.90 20.30 4.68
N PRO A 551 -14.79 19.39 4.23
CA PRO A 551 -15.97 18.99 4.99
C PRO A 551 -15.58 18.46 6.38
N SER A 552 -16.22 18.97 7.43
CA SER A 552 -15.82 18.63 8.81
C SER A 552 -15.99 17.14 9.11
N CYS A 553 -16.96 16.44 8.50
CA CYS A 553 -17.18 15.02 8.70
C CYS A 553 -15.95 14.16 8.38
N LEU A 554 -15.16 14.53 7.36
CA LEU A 554 -13.93 13.83 6.99
C LEU A 554 -12.93 13.79 8.14
N MET A 555 -12.93 14.83 8.97
CA MET A 555 -12.02 14.94 10.09
C MET A 555 -12.69 14.68 11.43
N GLU A 556 -14.00 14.90 11.63
CA GLU A 556 -14.67 14.81 12.94
C GLU A 556 -15.46 13.51 13.15
N ASP A 557 -16.02 12.92 12.09
CA ASP A 557 -17.06 11.87 12.20
C ASP A 557 -16.63 10.49 11.63
N MET A 558 -15.63 10.44 10.75
CA MET A 558 -15.23 9.22 10.06
C MET A 558 -14.19 8.41 10.85
N SER A 559 -14.66 7.61 11.82
CA SER A 559 -13.81 6.86 12.75
C SER A 559 -12.95 5.75 12.12
N ARG A 560 -13.22 5.35 10.88
CA ARG A 560 -12.45 4.31 10.17
C ARG A 560 -11.42 4.87 9.19
N LEU A 561 -11.36 6.19 9.00
CA LEU A 561 -10.50 6.81 8.00
C LEU A 561 -9.06 6.86 8.53
N ASN A 562 -8.17 6.05 7.96
CA ASN A 562 -6.76 5.98 8.32
C ASN A 562 -5.92 6.97 7.52
N VAL A 563 -6.23 7.14 6.24
CA VAL A 563 -5.44 7.99 5.33
C VAL A 563 -6.35 9.01 4.65
N LEU A 564 -5.99 10.29 4.77
CA LEU A 564 -6.64 11.39 4.06
C LEU A 564 -5.56 12.23 3.35
N ASN A 565 -5.57 12.15 2.02
CA ASN A 565 -4.65 12.90 1.17
C ASN A 565 -5.42 13.86 0.24
N LEU A 566 -5.27 15.16 0.49
CA LEU A 566 -5.88 16.26 -0.26
C LEU A 566 -4.82 17.21 -0.85
N LYS A 567 -3.56 16.77 -0.91
CA LYS A 567 -2.43 17.55 -1.41
C LYS A 567 -2.69 18.16 -2.78
N GLY A 568 -2.14 19.33 -3.09
CA GLY A 568 -2.11 19.88 -4.45
C GLY A 568 -3.51 20.18 -4.98
N ASN A 569 -4.26 20.99 -4.24
CA ASN A 569 -5.60 21.45 -4.61
C ASN A 569 -5.72 22.97 -4.34
N GLN A 570 -6.92 23.52 -4.45
CA GLN A 570 -7.24 24.93 -4.16
C GLN A 570 -8.14 25.06 -2.92
N LEU A 571 -8.01 24.14 -1.96
CA LEU A 571 -8.80 24.12 -0.74
C LEU A 571 -8.41 25.28 0.18
N HIS A 572 -9.39 25.87 0.86
CA HIS A 572 -9.19 27.03 1.72
C HIS A 572 -10.02 26.94 3.01
N GLY A 573 -9.91 27.94 3.87
CA GLY A 573 -10.56 27.95 5.19
C GLY A 573 -9.73 27.20 6.23
N LYS A 574 -10.31 26.94 7.40
CA LYS A 574 -9.62 26.31 8.53
C LYS A 574 -9.70 24.79 8.48
N LEU A 575 -8.67 24.12 8.99
CA LEU A 575 -8.74 22.69 9.28
C LEU A 575 -9.84 22.42 10.34
N PRO A 576 -10.79 21.51 10.07
CA PRO A 576 -11.75 21.05 11.06
C PRO A 576 -11.09 20.37 12.28
N ASN A 577 -11.85 20.17 13.36
CA ASN A 577 -11.34 19.39 14.49
C ASN A 577 -11.23 17.90 14.12
N SER A 578 -10.44 17.13 14.88
CA SER A 578 -10.45 15.66 14.81
C SER A 578 -11.38 15.03 15.88
N PRO A 579 -11.78 13.74 15.73
CA PRO A 579 -12.55 13.05 16.74
C PRO A 579 -11.79 13.00 18.06
N LYS A 580 -12.54 13.19 19.14
CA LYS A 580 -12.00 13.18 20.51
C LYS A 580 -11.67 11.76 21.00
N GLN A 581 -12.25 10.74 20.36
CA GLN A 581 -12.13 9.32 20.72
C GLN A 581 -12.11 8.50 19.41
N ASP A 582 -11.38 7.39 19.40
CA ASP A 582 -11.28 6.48 18.25
C ASP A 582 -10.77 7.14 16.96
N CYS A 583 -9.79 8.06 17.08
CA CYS A 583 -9.14 8.64 15.92
C CYS A 583 -8.19 7.61 15.28
N ALA A 584 -8.52 7.16 14.06
CA ALA A 584 -7.78 6.14 13.32
C ALA A 584 -6.72 6.69 12.34
N PHE A 585 -6.53 8.02 12.27
CA PHE A 585 -5.60 8.61 11.30
C PHE A 585 -4.16 8.13 11.51
N GLU A 586 -3.58 7.61 10.43
CA GLU A 586 -2.18 7.21 10.29
C GLU A 586 -1.41 8.21 9.41
N ALA A 587 -2.04 8.76 8.37
CA ALA A 587 -1.42 9.74 7.49
C ALA A 587 -2.40 10.84 7.04
N LEU A 588 -1.97 12.08 7.18
CA LEU A 588 -2.69 13.28 6.76
C LEU A 588 -1.77 14.14 5.88
N ASP A 589 -2.15 14.35 4.63
CA ASP A 589 -1.44 15.24 3.71
C ASP A 589 -2.41 16.26 3.11
N PHE A 590 -2.21 17.51 3.49
CA PHE A 590 -2.97 18.68 3.06
C PHE A 590 -2.07 19.70 2.34
N SER A 591 -0.87 19.29 1.96
CA SER A 591 0.13 20.19 1.43
C SER A 591 -0.30 20.84 0.11
N ASP A 592 0.28 22.00 -0.21
CA ASP A 592 0.04 22.69 -1.49
C ASP A 592 -1.44 23.06 -1.71
N ASN A 593 -1.96 23.88 -0.80
CA ASN A 593 -3.34 24.38 -0.76
C ASN A 593 -3.38 25.85 -0.25
N GLN A 594 -4.57 26.37 0.08
CA GLN A 594 -4.79 27.72 0.61
C GLN A 594 -5.41 27.68 2.02
N ILE A 595 -5.11 26.64 2.80
CA ILE A 595 -5.67 26.43 4.14
C ILE A 595 -5.07 27.44 5.12
N GLU A 596 -5.90 28.02 5.98
CA GLU A 596 -5.52 29.10 6.90
C GLU A 596 -5.92 28.82 8.35
N GLY A 597 -5.52 29.71 9.25
CA GLY A 597 -5.84 29.62 10.68
C GLY A 597 -4.82 28.80 11.45
N GLN A 598 -5.29 28.17 12.52
CA GLN A 598 -4.47 27.44 13.48
C GLN A 598 -4.68 25.93 13.34
N LEU A 599 -3.68 25.13 13.71
CA LEU A 599 -3.80 23.68 13.72
C LEU A 599 -4.78 23.21 14.81
N PRO A 600 -5.67 22.25 14.55
CA PRO A 600 -6.62 21.77 15.54
C PRO A 600 -5.90 20.92 16.61
N ARG A 601 -5.93 21.38 17.87
CA ARG A 601 -5.27 20.69 19.01
C ARG A 601 -5.85 19.31 19.28
N SER A 602 -7.07 19.04 18.81
CA SER A 602 -7.70 17.72 18.88
C SER A 602 -6.90 16.64 18.17
N LEU A 603 -6.01 16.97 17.22
CA LEU A 603 -5.13 15.99 16.55
C LEU A 603 -4.25 15.21 17.55
N ALA A 604 -4.01 15.74 18.75
CA ALA A 604 -3.33 15.03 19.84
C ALA A 604 -4.02 13.70 20.26
N ALA A 605 -5.29 13.51 19.89
CA ALA A 605 -6.04 12.28 20.13
C ALA A 605 -5.69 11.15 19.15
N CYS A 606 -5.07 11.45 18.00
CA CYS A 606 -4.79 10.50 16.92
C CYS A 606 -3.49 9.74 17.16
N LYS A 607 -3.53 8.77 18.08
CA LYS A 607 -2.33 8.06 18.58
C LYS A 607 -1.62 7.21 17.52
N ASP A 608 -2.30 6.90 16.41
CA ASP A 608 -1.74 6.14 15.30
C ASP A 608 -1.10 7.01 14.20
N LEU A 609 -1.14 8.35 14.33
CA LEU A 609 -0.64 9.27 13.30
C LEU A 609 0.88 9.14 13.14
N GLU A 610 1.34 8.73 11.96
CA GLU A 610 2.74 8.59 11.57
C GLU A 610 3.21 9.77 10.70
N VAL A 611 2.35 10.27 9.80
CA VAL A 611 2.68 11.31 8.81
C VAL A 611 1.71 12.47 8.90
N PHE A 612 2.24 13.68 9.09
CA PHE A 612 1.49 14.92 8.99
C PHE A 612 2.21 15.93 8.10
N ASP A 613 1.60 16.25 6.96
CA ASP A 613 2.10 17.24 6.00
C ASP A 613 1.04 18.34 5.76
N ILE A 614 1.37 19.56 6.17
CA ILE A 614 0.55 20.77 5.95
C ILE A 614 1.35 21.84 5.18
N GLY A 615 2.43 21.43 4.50
CA GLY A 615 3.34 22.36 3.83
C GLY A 615 2.66 23.19 2.74
N LYS A 616 3.23 24.35 2.38
CA LYS A 616 2.71 25.23 1.31
C LYS A 616 1.23 25.61 1.52
N ASN A 617 0.95 26.26 2.64
CA ASN A 617 -0.38 26.75 3.02
C ASN A 617 -0.28 28.15 3.66
N LEU A 618 -1.35 28.62 4.29
CA LEU A 618 -1.45 29.93 4.96
C LEU A 618 -1.63 29.78 6.49
N ILE A 619 -1.18 28.68 7.09
CA ILE A 619 -1.31 28.41 8.52
C ILE A 619 -0.53 29.45 9.33
N ASN A 620 -1.18 30.05 10.32
CA ASN A 620 -0.59 31.02 11.24
C ASN A 620 -0.81 30.51 12.67
N ASP A 621 0.23 29.90 13.22
CA ASP A 621 0.21 29.27 14.54
C ASP A 621 1.61 29.25 15.16
N THR A 622 1.71 28.88 16.42
CA THR A 622 2.98 28.56 17.07
C THR A 622 3.45 27.14 16.75
N PHE A 623 4.72 26.83 16.97
CA PHE A 623 5.24 25.46 16.83
C PHE A 623 4.41 24.44 17.65
N PRO A 624 3.91 23.34 17.05
CA PRO A 624 2.94 22.47 17.71
C PRO A 624 3.61 21.45 18.65
N CYS A 625 4.20 21.91 19.75
CA CYS A 625 4.82 21.03 20.75
C CYS A 625 3.88 19.95 21.30
N TRP A 626 2.57 20.19 21.29
CA TRP A 626 1.57 19.20 21.69
C TRP A 626 1.54 17.95 20.77
N MET A 627 2.08 18.01 19.56
CA MET A 627 2.22 16.84 18.68
C MET A 627 3.29 15.86 19.18
N SER A 628 4.16 16.25 20.13
CA SER A 628 5.08 15.32 20.79
C SER A 628 4.36 14.19 21.56
N MET A 629 3.09 14.39 21.92
CA MET A 629 2.26 13.36 22.56
C MET A 629 1.77 12.26 21.61
N LEU A 630 2.13 12.33 20.33
CA LEU A 630 1.77 11.34 19.31
C LEU A 630 2.88 10.28 19.23
N PRO A 631 2.65 9.06 19.74
CA PRO A 631 3.72 8.08 19.97
C PRO A 631 4.28 7.46 18.69
N LYS A 632 3.60 7.64 17.54
CA LYS A 632 4.02 7.08 16.25
C LYS A 632 4.46 8.13 15.23
N LEU A 633 4.40 9.43 15.54
CA LEU A 633 4.67 10.49 14.57
C LEU A 633 6.13 10.47 14.12
N GLN A 634 6.36 10.25 12.82
CA GLN A 634 7.70 10.15 12.21
C GLN A 634 8.00 11.24 11.20
N VAL A 635 6.97 11.81 10.58
CA VAL A 635 7.10 12.84 9.54
C VAL A 635 6.24 14.04 9.90
N LEU A 636 6.88 15.20 10.06
CA LEU A 636 6.24 16.47 10.34
C LEU A 636 6.72 17.54 9.35
N VAL A 637 5.84 17.92 8.42
CA VAL A 637 6.15 18.92 7.39
C VAL A 637 5.26 20.14 7.56
N LEU A 638 5.85 21.26 7.98
CA LEU A 638 5.20 22.55 8.23
C LEU A 638 5.65 23.64 7.25
N LYS A 639 6.50 23.28 6.29
CA LYS A 639 7.21 24.21 5.41
C LYS A 639 6.31 25.19 4.66
N SER A 640 6.81 26.36 4.33
CA SER A 640 6.12 27.37 3.50
C SER A 640 4.73 27.72 4.07
N ASN A 641 4.70 28.19 5.31
CA ASN A 641 3.51 28.65 6.03
C ASN A 641 3.82 29.99 6.74
N ARG A 642 3.04 30.35 7.76
CA ARG A 642 3.22 31.56 8.58
C ARG A 642 3.37 31.20 10.06
N PHE A 643 4.00 30.07 10.37
CA PHE A 643 4.24 29.70 11.77
C PHE A 643 5.23 30.65 12.44
N ILE A 644 5.06 30.88 13.74
CA ILE A 644 5.85 31.81 14.56
C ILE A 644 6.34 31.18 15.86
N GLY A 645 7.22 31.91 16.56
CA GLY A 645 7.68 31.57 17.90
C GLY A 645 8.88 30.64 17.91
N ASP A 646 9.28 30.25 19.12
CA ASP A 646 10.44 29.39 19.36
C ASP A 646 10.08 27.90 19.13
N VAL A 647 11.10 27.10 18.84
CA VAL A 647 10.97 25.65 18.62
C VAL A 647 11.63 24.89 19.77
N GLY A 648 10.97 23.83 20.24
CA GLY A 648 11.44 22.99 21.34
C GLY A 648 10.82 23.34 22.71
N PRO A 649 11.30 22.71 23.79
CA PRO A 649 10.74 22.89 25.13
C PRO A 649 10.82 24.36 25.59
N SER A 650 9.67 24.91 25.98
CA SER A 650 9.57 26.22 26.62
C SER A 650 9.83 26.11 28.12
N ILE A 651 10.31 27.18 28.75
CA ILE A 651 10.50 27.29 30.20
C ILE A 651 9.14 27.50 30.93
N SER A 652 8.04 27.66 30.19
CA SER A 652 6.70 27.91 30.74
C SER A 652 6.03 26.65 31.30
N GLU A 653 5.22 26.84 32.36
CA GLU A 653 4.56 25.86 33.25
C GLU A 653 3.62 24.80 32.59
N ASP A 654 3.53 24.74 31.27
CA ASP A 654 2.72 23.75 30.56
C ASP A 654 3.52 22.45 30.36
N GLN A 655 2.98 21.35 30.89
CA GLN A 655 3.59 20.01 31.04
C GLN A 655 4.01 19.27 29.75
N ASN A 656 4.11 19.93 28.59
CA ASN A 656 4.57 19.29 27.35
C ASN A 656 6.08 19.45 27.18
N SER A 657 6.80 18.33 27.31
CA SER A 657 8.25 18.25 27.14
C SER A 657 8.72 18.56 25.70
N CYS A 658 7.81 18.61 24.73
CA CYS A 658 8.11 18.84 23.31
C CYS A 658 9.12 17.80 22.75
N GLU A 659 9.05 16.57 23.28
CA GLU A 659 9.97 15.48 22.98
C GLU A 659 9.46 14.60 21.84
N PHE A 660 10.10 14.66 20.67
CA PHE A 660 9.66 13.95 19.48
C PHE A 660 10.48 12.67 19.22
N GLU A 661 10.29 11.65 20.07
CA GLU A 661 11.12 10.43 20.09
C GLU A 661 11.12 9.65 18.76
N LYS A 662 9.99 9.63 18.04
CA LYS A 662 9.81 8.88 16.78
C LYS A 662 10.06 9.68 15.51
N LEU A 663 10.34 10.98 15.58
CA LEU A 663 10.56 11.81 14.38
C LEU A 663 11.80 11.36 13.60
N ARG A 664 11.67 11.40 12.27
CA ARG A 664 12.72 11.12 11.29
C ARG A 664 12.83 12.23 10.26
N ILE A 665 11.71 12.81 9.86
CA ILE A 665 11.67 13.94 8.92
C ILE A 665 10.96 15.10 9.62
N ILE A 666 11.66 16.23 9.73
CA ILE A 666 11.09 17.49 10.20
C ILE A 666 11.48 18.60 9.22
N ASP A 667 10.48 19.21 8.60
CA ASP A 667 10.66 20.28 7.61
C ASP A 667 9.85 21.51 8.04
N LEU A 668 10.55 22.50 8.59
CA LEU A 668 10.03 23.76 9.11
C LEU A 668 10.34 24.94 8.18
N ALA A 669 10.88 24.67 6.98
CA ALA A 669 11.47 25.67 6.12
C ALA A 669 10.49 26.78 5.74
N SER A 670 10.98 27.99 5.47
CA SER A 670 10.16 29.10 4.94
C SER A 670 8.95 29.43 5.81
N ASN A 671 9.21 29.77 7.07
CA ASN A 671 8.23 30.21 8.05
C ASN A 671 8.71 31.51 8.73
N SER A 672 8.13 31.87 9.87
CA SER A 672 8.55 33.00 10.70
C SER A 672 8.92 32.53 12.11
N PHE A 673 9.45 31.31 12.24
CA PHE A 673 9.99 30.81 13.49
C PHE A 673 11.20 31.63 13.91
N SER A 674 11.40 31.77 15.22
CA SER A 674 12.50 32.54 15.82
C SER A 674 13.12 31.78 16.98
N GLY A 675 14.04 32.42 17.70
CA GLY A 675 14.59 31.87 18.93
C GLY A 675 15.86 31.06 18.74
N LEU A 676 16.31 30.49 19.86
CA LEU A 676 17.49 29.63 19.93
C LEU A 676 17.09 28.20 19.59
N LEU A 677 17.81 27.57 18.66
CA LEU A 677 17.81 26.11 18.56
C LEU A 677 18.55 25.58 19.78
N ARG A 678 17.88 24.87 20.69
CA ARG A 678 18.49 24.42 21.95
C ARG A 678 18.97 22.98 21.90
N ASN A 679 19.93 22.62 22.75
CA ASN A 679 20.46 21.27 22.79
C ASN A 679 19.37 20.24 23.13
N GLU A 680 18.48 20.58 24.06
CA GLU A 680 17.41 19.72 24.56
C GLU A 680 16.44 19.30 23.45
N TRP A 681 16.22 20.17 22.46
CA TRP A 681 15.30 19.86 21.37
C TRP A 681 15.85 18.75 20.46
N PHE A 682 17.11 18.86 20.04
CA PHE A 682 17.77 17.81 19.25
C PHE A 682 17.93 16.52 20.07
N MET A 683 18.24 16.63 21.36
CA MET A 683 18.36 15.47 22.26
C MET A 683 17.06 14.66 22.39
N SER A 684 15.91 15.25 22.05
CA SER A 684 14.62 14.57 22.10
C SER A 684 14.32 13.64 20.91
N MET A 685 15.10 13.69 19.83
CA MET A 685 14.82 12.99 18.57
C MET A 685 15.48 11.58 18.53
N GLY A 686 15.08 10.69 19.43
CA GLY A 686 15.73 9.38 19.64
C GLY A 686 15.83 8.49 18.39
N SER A 687 14.82 8.50 17.51
CA SER A 687 14.80 7.71 16.27
C SER A 687 15.74 8.21 15.18
N MET A 688 16.33 9.39 15.36
CA MET A 688 17.44 9.91 14.54
C MET A 688 18.82 9.53 15.09
N MET A 689 18.88 8.98 16.31
CA MET A 689 20.13 8.58 16.98
C MET A 689 20.38 7.07 16.88
N THR A 690 19.31 6.26 16.92
CA THR A 690 19.42 4.80 16.95
C THR A 690 18.47 4.14 15.97
N LYS A 691 18.90 3.00 15.40
CA LYS A 691 18.12 2.23 14.44
C LYS A 691 17.30 1.16 15.16
N ASP A 692 15.99 1.13 14.92
CA ASP A 692 15.14 0.03 15.37
C ASP A 692 15.31 -1.19 14.46
N VAL A 693 15.49 -2.37 15.05
CA VAL A 693 15.76 -3.63 14.34
C VAL A 693 14.45 -4.33 13.92
N ASN A 694 13.32 -3.96 14.53
CA ASN A 694 12.03 -4.62 14.35
C ASN A 694 11.03 -3.81 13.49
N GLU A 695 11.38 -2.60 13.06
CA GLU A 695 10.52 -1.75 12.21
C GLU A 695 10.58 -2.16 10.72
N THR A 696 9.46 -1.97 10.02
CA THR A 696 9.40 -2.11 8.55
C THR A 696 10.23 -1.03 7.85
N LEU A 697 10.82 -1.34 6.70
CA LEU A 697 11.65 -0.39 5.96
C LEU A 697 10.85 0.79 5.37
N VAL A 698 9.61 0.52 4.94
CA VAL A 698 8.73 1.47 4.25
C VAL A 698 7.59 1.88 5.19
N MET A 699 7.24 3.16 5.19
CA MET A 699 6.01 3.64 5.84
C MET A 699 4.83 3.39 4.90
N GLU A 700 3.92 2.52 5.30
CA GLU A 700 2.80 2.07 4.48
C GLU A 700 1.57 1.78 5.34
N ASN A 701 0.39 2.03 4.78
CA ASN A 701 -0.86 1.53 5.32
C ASN A 701 -1.19 0.19 4.65
N GLN A 702 -1.32 -0.86 5.44
CA GLN A 702 -1.66 -2.20 4.96
C GLN A 702 -3.19 -2.35 4.92
N TYR A 703 -3.74 -2.60 3.75
CA TYR A 703 -5.15 -2.94 3.59
C TYR A 703 -5.29 -4.35 3.00
N ASP A 704 -6.19 -5.15 3.57
CA ASP A 704 -6.33 -6.58 3.30
C ASP A 704 -6.88 -6.93 1.90
N LEU A 705 -7.21 -5.94 1.06
CA LEU A 705 -7.68 -6.18 -0.31
C LEU A 705 -6.51 -6.38 -1.28
N LEU A 706 -6.44 -7.57 -1.88
CA LEU A 706 -5.46 -7.95 -2.92
C LEU A 706 -3.98 -7.91 -2.50
N GLY A 707 -3.68 -7.81 -1.20
CA GLY A 707 -2.29 -7.75 -0.72
C GLY A 707 -1.54 -6.48 -1.13
N GLN A 708 -2.26 -5.40 -1.46
CA GLN A 708 -1.67 -4.11 -1.81
C GLN A 708 -1.47 -3.23 -0.57
N THR A 709 -0.50 -2.31 -0.64
CA THR A 709 -0.17 -1.37 0.45
C THR A 709 -0.17 0.05 -0.09
N TYR A 710 -0.76 0.98 0.66
CA TYR A 710 -0.67 2.40 0.33
C TYR A 710 0.64 2.94 0.89
N GLN A 711 1.54 3.34 0.01
CA GLN A 711 2.83 3.89 0.39
C GLN A 711 2.68 5.38 0.65
N PHE A 712 3.05 5.84 1.85
CA PHE A 712 2.99 7.25 2.17
C PHE A 712 3.98 8.04 1.31
N THR A 713 3.58 9.24 0.89
CA THR A 713 4.40 10.16 0.09
C THR A 713 4.62 11.46 0.85
N THR A 714 5.70 12.17 0.56
CA THR A 714 5.93 13.53 1.06
C THR A 714 6.85 14.28 0.09
N ALA A 715 6.79 15.61 0.10
CA ALA A 715 7.66 16.45 -0.70
C ALA A 715 8.53 17.34 0.20
N ILE A 716 9.84 17.17 0.13
CA ILE A 716 10.82 17.89 0.96
C ILE A 716 11.96 18.43 0.10
N THR A 717 12.68 19.41 0.61
CA THR A 717 13.89 19.90 -0.04
C THR A 717 15.07 19.03 0.37
N TYR A 718 15.73 18.38 -0.59
CA TYR A 718 16.86 17.50 -0.34
C TYR A 718 17.94 17.69 -1.41
N LYS A 719 19.19 17.86 -0.99
CA LYS A 719 20.34 18.19 -1.87
C LYS A 719 20.10 19.42 -2.75
N GLY A 720 19.43 20.43 -2.21
CA GLY A 720 19.15 21.69 -2.91
C GLY A 720 18.05 21.61 -3.98
N SER A 721 17.22 20.56 -3.97
CA SER A 721 16.09 20.41 -4.88
C SER A 721 14.84 19.95 -4.15
N ASP A 722 13.66 20.40 -4.59
CA ASP A 722 12.38 19.88 -4.12
C ASP A 722 12.17 18.46 -4.70
N ILE A 723 12.15 17.46 -3.82
CA ILE A 723 12.00 16.05 -4.18
C ILE A 723 10.68 15.53 -3.59
N SER A 724 9.88 14.90 -4.44
CA SER A 724 8.71 14.11 -4.00
C SER A 724 9.09 12.64 -3.89
N PHE A 725 9.00 12.09 -2.68
CA PHE A 725 9.23 10.68 -2.45
C PHE A 725 7.94 9.90 -2.74
N SER A 726 7.98 9.02 -3.75
CA SER A 726 6.84 8.14 -4.08
C SER A 726 6.57 7.07 -3.00
N LYS A 727 7.52 6.90 -2.08
CA LYS A 727 7.39 6.12 -0.85
C LYS A 727 8.37 6.63 0.20
N ILE A 728 7.92 6.76 1.44
CA ILE A 728 8.79 7.18 2.55
C ILE A 728 9.49 5.96 3.13
N LEU A 729 10.82 5.98 3.10
CA LEU A 729 11.65 4.98 3.76
C LEU A 729 12.00 5.46 5.17
N ARG A 730 11.91 4.59 6.17
CA ARG A 730 12.30 4.90 7.57
C ARG A 730 13.80 5.17 7.74
N THR A 731 14.60 4.94 6.69
CA THR A 731 16.02 5.30 6.63
C THR A 731 16.26 6.75 6.23
N ILE A 732 15.25 7.45 5.72
CA ILE A 732 15.37 8.88 5.37
C ILE A 732 15.23 9.69 6.65
N VAL A 733 16.30 10.38 7.03
CA VAL A 733 16.36 11.23 8.22
C VAL A 733 16.82 12.63 7.84
N ILE A 734 15.94 13.62 7.98
CA ILE A 734 16.15 14.98 7.46
C ILE A 734 15.63 16.02 8.45
N ILE A 735 16.43 17.08 8.63
CA ILE A 735 16.05 18.30 9.35
C ILE A 735 16.20 19.49 8.40
N ASP A 736 15.11 20.20 8.14
CA ASP A 736 15.12 21.48 7.44
C ASP A 736 14.49 22.57 8.32
N VAL A 737 15.30 23.56 8.70
CA VAL A 737 14.88 24.75 9.46
C VAL A 737 15.17 26.04 8.69
N SER A 738 15.41 25.93 7.39
CA SER A 738 15.88 27.03 6.55
C SER A 738 14.85 28.14 6.35
N ASN A 739 15.31 29.32 5.96
CA ASN A 739 14.46 30.46 5.63
C ASN A 739 13.48 30.81 6.77
N ASN A 740 14.05 31.07 7.96
CA ASN A 740 13.34 31.46 9.18
C ASN A 740 14.14 32.61 9.86
N ALA A 741 13.82 32.92 11.11
CA ALA A 741 14.51 33.92 11.92
C ALA A 741 15.22 33.31 13.16
N PHE A 742 15.71 32.08 13.06
CA PHE A 742 16.50 31.45 14.13
C PHE A 742 17.82 32.21 14.33
N TYR A 743 18.24 32.35 15.58
CA TYR A 743 19.48 33.04 15.93
C TYR A 743 20.25 32.29 17.01
N GLY A 744 21.45 32.77 17.33
CA GLY A 744 22.34 32.15 18.31
C GLY A 744 23.23 31.07 17.69
N PRO A 745 24.02 30.37 18.53
CA PRO A 745 24.94 29.34 18.06
C PRO A 745 24.20 28.06 17.63
N ILE A 746 24.83 27.32 16.71
CA ILE A 746 24.41 25.96 16.36
C ILE A 746 24.75 25.02 17.55
N PRO A 747 23.79 24.25 18.10
CA PRO A 747 24.04 23.34 19.21
C PRO A 747 24.97 22.18 18.88
N GLU A 748 25.83 21.80 19.83
CA GLU A 748 26.73 20.65 19.68
C GLU A 748 25.96 19.32 19.64
N SER A 749 24.79 19.23 20.29
CA SER A 749 23.96 18.01 20.33
C SER A 749 23.40 17.58 18.97
N ILE A 750 23.52 18.40 17.92
CA ILE A 750 23.22 17.95 16.55
C ILE A 750 24.09 16.75 16.18
N GLY A 751 25.33 16.66 16.69
CA GLY A 751 26.22 15.53 16.46
C GLY A 751 25.71 14.18 17.01
N ASP A 752 24.73 14.19 17.92
CA ASP A 752 24.12 12.98 18.47
C ASP A 752 23.16 12.31 17.48
N LEU A 753 22.69 13.04 16.47
CA LEU A 753 21.73 12.58 15.45
C LEU A 753 22.42 11.77 14.34
N VAL A 754 23.17 10.73 14.72
CA VAL A 754 24.10 10.00 13.84
C VAL A 754 23.47 9.36 12.59
N LEU A 755 22.14 9.24 12.52
CA LEU A 755 21.41 8.76 11.33
C LEU A 755 21.02 9.87 10.35
N LEU A 756 21.28 11.14 10.66
CA LEU A 756 20.90 12.29 9.84
C LEU A 756 21.55 12.23 8.45
N GLY A 757 20.73 12.21 7.41
CA GLY A 757 21.14 12.21 6.02
C GLY A 757 21.09 13.59 5.35
N GLY A 758 20.24 14.50 5.83
CA GLY A 758 20.15 15.86 5.32
C GLY A 758 19.94 16.89 6.42
N LEU A 759 20.73 17.96 6.39
CA LEU A 759 20.60 19.11 7.29
C LEU A 759 20.60 20.42 6.50
N ASN A 760 19.53 21.18 6.61
CA ASN A 760 19.41 22.51 6.02
C ASN A 760 19.05 23.55 7.10
N MET A 761 19.98 24.46 7.36
CA MET A 761 19.87 25.56 8.31
C MET A 761 20.05 26.93 7.63
N SER A 762 20.01 26.96 6.30
CA SER A 762 20.31 28.15 5.51
C SER A 762 19.29 29.28 5.72
N HIS A 763 19.68 30.51 5.35
CA HIS A 763 18.78 31.67 5.41
C HIS A 763 18.16 31.90 6.80
N ASN A 764 19.03 32.02 7.80
CA ASN A 764 18.67 32.36 9.18
C ASN A 764 19.61 33.46 9.71
N ALA A 765 19.56 33.76 11.00
CA ALA A 765 20.47 34.67 11.70
C ALA A 765 21.40 33.92 12.69
N LEU A 766 21.81 32.70 12.34
CA LEU A 766 22.68 31.87 13.19
C LEU A 766 24.09 32.48 13.25
N ILE A 767 24.67 32.47 14.44
CA ILE A 767 25.99 33.07 14.75
C ILE A 767 26.93 32.01 15.36
N GLY A 768 28.15 32.42 15.73
CA GLY A 768 29.08 31.55 16.45
C GLY A 768 29.86 30.63 15.51
N LEU A 769 30.37 29.51 16.04
CA LEU A 769 31.19 28.55 15.30
C LEU A 769 30.31 27.46 14.69
N ILE A 770 30.80 26.82 13.62
CA ILE A 770 30.28 25.53 13.17
C ILE A 770 30.79 24.46 14.16
N PRO A 771 29.94 23.68 14.83
CA PRO A 771 30.39 22.68 15.80
C PRO A 771 31.18 21.53 15.15
N SER A 772 32.31 21.14 15.75
CA SER A 772 33.10 19.98 15.29
C SER A 772 32.33 18.65 15.42
N GLN A 773 31.35 18.58 16.31
CA GLN A 773 30.48 17.42 16.52
C GLN A 773 29.69 17.02 15.27
N LEU A 774 29.49 17.93 14.30
CA LEU A 774 28.92 17.58 12.99
C LEU A 774 29.72 16.50 12.25
N GLY A 775 31.02 16.35 12.54
CA GLY A 775 31.84 15.26 12.02
C GLY A 775 31.44 13.86 12.48
N MET A 776 30.55 13.74 13.48
CA MET A 776 29.99 12.46 13.92
C MET A 776 28.84 11.96 13.03
N LEU A 777 28.32 12.81 12.15
CA LEU A 777 27.18 12.51 11.28
C LEU A 777 27.60 11.73 10.04
N HIS A 778 28.12 10.52 10.22
CA HIS A 778 28.68 9.71 9.14
C HIS A 778 27.66 9.26 8.08
N GLN A 779 26.36 9.51 8.25
CA GLN A 779 25.32 9.27 7.23
C GLN A 779 24.96 10.54 6.44
N LEU A 780 25.52 11.70 6.78
CA LEU A 780 25.13 12.99 6.22
C LEU A 780 25.52 13.07 4.75
N GLU A 781 24.52 13.27 3.88
CA GLU A 781 24.68 13.39 2.44
C GLU A 781 24.56 14.83 1.94
N SER A 782 23.84 15.68 2.70
CA SER A 782 23.50 17.05 2.32
C SER A 782 23.63 17.99 3.52
N LEU A 783 24.43 19.05 3.39
CA LEU A 783 24.61 20.08 4.40
C LEU A 783 24.51 21.49 3.78
N ASP A 784 23.48 22.24 4.15
CA ASP A 784 23.36 23.66 3.78
C ASP A 784 23.24 24.53 5.03
N MET A 785 24.22 25.41 5.22
CA MET A 785 24.26 26.42 6.28
C MET A 785 24.48 27.83 5.70
N SER A 786 24.19 28.01 4.41
CA SER A 786 24.46 29.26 3.71
C SER A 786 23.56 30.41 4.19
N SER A 787 23.98 31.65 3.92
CA SER A 787 23.22 32.86 4.26
C SER A 787 22.89 32.94 5.75
N ASN A 788 23.94 32.94 6.58
CA ASN A 788 23.88 33.12 8.03
C ASN A 788 25.02 34.07 8.48
N GLU A 789 25.24 34.21 9.78
CA GLU A 789 26.31 35.00 10.38
C GLU A 789 27.37 34.12 11.07
N LEU A 790 27.56 32.88 10.58
CA LEU A 790 28.52 31.94 11.15
C LEU A 790 29.96 32.44 10.97
N SER A 791 30.79 32.22 11.98
CA SER A 791 32.15 32.77 12.10
C SER A 791 33.15 31.68 12.49
N GLY A 792 34.44 32.03 12.53
CA GLY A 792 35.51 31.08 12.84
C GLY A 792 35.90 30.20 11.66
N GLU A 793 36.58 29.09 11.95
CA GLU A 793 37.08 28.15 10.95
C GLU A 793 36.04 27.09 10.58
N ILE A 794 36.18 26.50 9.38
CA ILE A 794 35.43 25.30 8.99
C ILE A 794 36.08 24.11 9.72
N PRO A 795 35.36 23.35 10.58
CA PRO A 795 35.92 22.23 11.31
C PRO A 795 36.51 21.18 10.38
N TRP A 796 37.70 20.66 10.72
CA TRP A 796 38.38 19.66 9.90
C TRP A 796 37.63 18.32 9.89
N GLU A 797 36.83 18.06 10.93
CA GLU A 797 36.00 16.89 11.09
C GLU A 797 34.94 16.78 9.98
N LEU A 798 34.49 17.89 9.38
CA LEU A 798 33.58 17.84 8.22
C LEU A 798 34.22 17.18 7.00
N ALA A 799 35.54 17.25 6.87
CA ALA A 799 36.28 16.60 5.79
C ALA A 799 36.43 15.09 5.98
N SER A 800 35.90 14.52 7.07
CA SER A 800 35.81 13.08 7.34
C SER A 800 34.47 12.45 6.97
N LEU A 801 33.50 13.24 6.49
CA LEU A 801 32.16 12.77 6.15
C LEU A 801 32.12 12.19 4.73
N ASP A 802 32.35 10.88 4.61
CA ASP A 802 32.50 10.20 3.31
C ASP A 802 31.27 10.23 2.39
N PHE A 803 30.07 10.38 2.94
CA PHE A 803 28.82 10.43 2.18
C PHE A 803 28.38 11.85 1.79
N LEU A 804 29.07 12.88 2.30
CA LEU A 804 28.69 14.26 2.08
C LEU A 804 28.88 14.61 0.59
N SER A 805 27.75 14.85 -0.08
CA SER A 805 27.67 15.02 -1.53
C SER A 805 27.20 16.41 -1.96
N MET A 806 26.51 17.12 -1.06
CA MET A 806 26.09 18.50 -1.24
C MET A 806 26.53 19.29 0.00
N LEU A 807 27.32 20.35 -0.23
CA LEU A 807 27.77 21.27 0.80
C LEU A 807 27.55 22.71 0.32
N ASN A 808 26.95 23.53 1.17
CA ASN A 808 26.82 24.97 0.93
C ASN A 808 27.01 25.76 2.23
N LEU A 809 28.11 26.51 2.31
CA LEU A 809 28.50 27.37 3.44
C LEU A 809 28.57 28.85 3.02
N SER A 810 28.06 29.18 1.83
CA SER A 810 28.18 30.51 1.24
C SER A 810 27.49 31.59 2.07
N TYR A 811 27.90 32.84 1.90
CA TYR A 811 27.36 34.02 2.57
C TYR A 811 27.31 33.88 4.10
N ASN A 812 28.50 33.67 4.69
CA ASN A 812 28.75 33.68 6.13
C ASN A 812 29.97 34.58 6.44
N GLN A 813 30.45 34.54 7.68
CA GLN A 813 31.63 35.25 8.17
C GLN A 813 32.83 34.30 8.45
N LEU A 814 32.87 33.14 7.79
CA LEU A 814 33.89 32.11 7.99
C LEU A 814 35.27 32.60 7.55
N ARG A 815 36.31 32.10 8.24
CA ARG A 815 37.71 32.46 8.03
C ARG A 815 38.61 31.23 8.13
N GLY A 816 39.88 31.38 7.76
CA GLY A 816 40.85 30.28 7.89
C GLY A 816 40.94 29.40 6.64
N ARG A 817 41.65 28.29 6.77
CA ARG A 817 41.90 27.36 5.66
C ARG A 817 40.67 26.48 5.43
N ILE A 818 40.27 26.31 4.17
CA ILE A 818 39.27 25.30 3.80
C ILE A 818 39.88 23.91 4.00
N PRO A 819 39.19 22.97 4.70
CA PRO A 819 39.66 21.60 4.90
C PRO A 819 39.99 20.89 3.58
N GLU A 820 41.03 20.06 3.61
CA GLU A 820 41.54 19.36 2.43
C GLU A 820 41.41 17.85 2.62
N SER A 821 40.39 17.25 1.99
CA SER A 821 40.26 15.82 1.74
C SER A 821 39.88 15.59 0.27
N SER A 822 40.05 14.37 -0.24
CA SER A 822 39.79 14.07 -1.65
C SER A 822 38.34 14.38 -2.07
N HIS A 823 37.35 14.17 -1.20
CA HIS A 823 35.96 14.54 -1.49
C HIS A 823 35.71 16.04 -1.26
N PHE A 824 36.30 16.67 -0.24
CA PHE A 824 36.05 18.08 0.06
C PHE A 824 36.58 19.03 -1.02
N LEU A 825 37.61 18.59 -1.75
CA LEU A 825 38.16 19.26 -2.93
C LEU A 825 37.20 19.22 -4.15
N THR A 826 36.16 18.39 -4.13
CA THR A 826 35.18 18.29 -5.24
C THR A 826 34.08 19.35 -5.16
N PHE A 827 33.90 20.00 -4.00
CA PHE A 827 32.89 21.05 -3.84
C PHE A 827 33.28 22.32 -4.61
N SER A 828 32.28 22.95 -5.23
CA SER A 828 32.46 24.18 -6.02
C SER A 828 32.87 25.35 -5.13
N ASP A 829 33.61 26.29 -5.72
CA ASP A 829 33.89 27.62 -5.17
C ASP A 829 32.61 28.37 -4.71
N LEU A 830 31.47 28.11 -5.38
CA LEU A 830 30.16 28.64 -5.01
C LEU A 830 29.74 28.23 -3.59
N SER A 831 30.11 27.03 -3.12
CA SER A 831 29.81 26.56 -1.77
C SER A 831 30.46 27.41 -0.68
N PHE A 832 31.45 28.24 -1.01
CA PHE A 832 32.21 29.07 -0.06
C PHE A 832 32.07 30.56 -0.33
N LEU A 833 31.32 30.95 -1.37
CA LEU A 833 31.16 32.33 -1.82
C LEU A 833 30.73 33.26 -0.67
N GLY A 834 31.17 34.53 -0.67
CA GLY A 834 30.79 35.51 0.36
C GLY A 834 31.59 35.46 1.67
N ASN A 835 32.33 34.38 1.94
CA ASN A 835 33.21 34.27 3.12
C ASN A 835 34.59 34.90 2.84
N ILE A 836 34.75 36.18 3.13
CA ILE A 836 35.94 36.95 2.71
C ILE A 836 37.27 36.42 3.29
N GLY A 837 37.24 35.80 4.47
CA GLY A 837 38.42 35.35 5.21
C GLY A 837 38.82 33.89 4.95
N LEU A 838 38.08 33.15 4.13
CA LEU A 838 38.46 31.81 3.71
C LEU A 838 39.56 31.84 2.65
N TYR A 839 40.49 30.90 2.75
CA TYR A 839 41.56 30.68 1.77
C TYR A 839 41.80 29.17 1.56
N GLY A 840 42.38 28.80 0.41
CA GLY A 840 42.55 27.40 0.01
C GLY A 840 42.39 27.18 -1.49
N PHE A 841 42.51 25.93 -1.92
CA PHE A 841 42.50 25.52 -3.33
C PHE A 841 41.23 26.00 -4.06
N GLN A 842 40.06 25.82 -3.44
CA GLN A 842 38.76 26.11 -4.05
C GLN A 842 38.50 27.61 -4.27
N VAL A 843 39.14 28.51 -3.51
CA VAL A 843 38.88 29.96 -3.55
C VAL A 843 40.07 30.79 -4.07
N SER A 844 41.16 30.14 -4.53
CA SER A 844 42.32 30.75 -5.20
C SER A 844 42.97 31.94 -4.46
N LYS A 845 42.88 31.99 -3.12
CA LYS A 845 43.57 32.96 -2.26
C LYS A 845 44.74 32.29 -1.54
N ALA A 846 45.95 32.83 -1.70
CA ALA A 846 47.15 32.36 -1.00
C ALA A 846 47.25 32.92 0.43
N CYS A 847 47.81 32.15 1.37
CA CYS A 847 48.12 32.59 2.73
C CYS A 847 49.11 33.75 2.73
N ASN A 848 48.65 34.99 2.87
CA ASN A 848 49.51 36.10 3.22
C ASN A 848 49.25 36.47 4.68
N ASN A 849 50.26 36.28 5.53
CA ASN A 849 50.25 36.75 6.93
C ASN A 849 49.97 38.25 6.96
N MET A 850 48.76 38.64 7.36
CA MET A 850 48.45 40.04 7.68
C MET A 850 48.92 40.33 9.10
N THR A 851 50.08 40.96 9.23
CA THR A 851 50.33 41.89 10.33
C THR A 851 49.32 43.03 10.25
N PRO A 852 48.83 43.57 11.38
CA PRO A 852 47.92 44.70 11.35
C PRO A 852 48.73 45.95 11.04
N ASP A 853 48.80 46.35 9.77
CA ASP A 853 49.12 47.73 9.48
C ASP A 853 48.58 48.25 8.15
N THR A 854 48.12 49.49 8.25
CA THR A 854 47.73 50.44 7.21
C THR A 854 46.44 50.19 6.43
N ILE A 855 45.42 50.95 6.86
CA ILE A 855 44.27 51.41 6.07
C ILE A 855 44.79 51.93 4.72
N HIS A 856 44.55 51.17 3.66
CA HIS A 856 44.50 51.71 2.30
C HIS A 856 43.10 51.50 1.75
N GLN A 857 42.41 52.61 1.53
CA GLN A 857 41.15 52.67 0.77
C GLN A 857 41.35 52.03 -0.60
N SER A 858 40.81 50.83 -0.82
CA SER A 858 40.58 50.29 -2.15
C SER A 858 39.09 50.37 -2.49
N LYS A 859 38.80 51.11 -3.55
CA LYS A 859 37.47 51.43 -4.11
C LYS A 859 36.43 50.31 -3.97
N LYS A 860 35.32 50.64 -3.28
CA LYS A 860 34.03 49.97 -3.48
C LYS A 860 33.67 50.06 -4.97
N VAL A 861 33.71 48.93 -5.68
CA VAL A 861 32.93 48.74 -6.91
C VAL A 861 31.65 47.99 -6.53
N SER A 862 30.76 48.73 -5.88
CA SER A 862 29.40 48.97 -6.37
C SER A 862 28.68 47.86 -7.17
N ILE A 863 28.45 46.71 -6.57
CA ILE A 863 27.34 45.82 -6.98
C ILE A 863 26.03 46.31 -6.33
N ASP A 864 26.10 46.86 -5.11
CA ASP A 864 24.95 47.43 -4.41
C ASP A 864 24.30 48.60 -5.15
N ILE A 865 25.05 49.50 -5.80
CA ILE A 865 24.45 50.63 -6.55
C ILE A 865 23.80 50.13 -7.84
N VAL A 866 24.30 49.06 -8.45
CA VAL A 866 23.70 48.48 -9.65
C VAL A 866 22.40 47.77 -9.29
N LEU A 867 22.37 46.99 -8.20
CA LEU A 867 21.15 46.38 -7.67
C LEU A 867 20.14 47.42 -7.15
N PHE A 868 20.59 48.50 -6.51
CA PHE A 868 19.73 49.63 -6.11
C PHE A 868 19.19 50.41 -7.32
N LEU A 869 19.99 50.55 -8.39
CA LEU A 869 19.54 51.18 -9.64
C LEU A 869 18.52 50.31 -10.38
N PHE A 870 18.69 48.98 -10.40
CA PHE A 870 17.71 48.06 -11.01
C PHE A 870 16.42 47.95 -10.18
N ALA A 871 16.53 47.87 -8.85
CA ALA A 871 15.36 47.89 -7.96
C ALA A 871 14.64 49.25 -8.04
N GLY A 872 15.37 50.36 -8.07
CA GLY A 872 14.83 51.71 -8.21
C GLY A 872 14.18 51.99 -9.58
N LEU A 873 14.78 51.51 -10.68
CA LEU A 873 14.20 51.57 -12.02
C LEU A 873 12.97 50.66 -12.15
N GLY A 874 12.99 49.46 -11.55
CA GLY A 874 11.85 48.56 -11.50
C GLY A 874 10.67 49.15 -10.72
N PHE A 875 10.94 49.75 -9.56
CA PHE A 875 9.92 50.44 -8.76
C PHE A 875 9.39 51.70 -9.46
N GLY A 876 10.27 52.48 -10.10
CA GLY A 876 9.90 53.69 -10.84
C GLY A 876 9.03 53.39 -12.07
N VAL A 877 9.38 52.36 -12.85
CA VAL A 877 8.58 51.92 -14.00
C VAL A 877 7.26 51.30 -13.53
N GLY A 878 7.27 50.46 -12.49
CA GLY A 878 6.05 49.90 -11.92
C GLY A 878 5.09 50.96 -11.37
N PHE A 879 5.62 51.97 -10.67
CA PHE A 879 4.83 53.09 -10.16
C PHE A 879 4.30 53.99 -11.27
N ALA A 880 5.09 54.27 -12.32
CA ALA A 880 4.63 55.02 -13.49
C ALA A 880 3.54 54.27 -14.27
N VAL A 881 3.66 52.94 -14.43
CA VAL A 881 2.61 52.10 -15.05
C VAL A 881 1.36 52.08 -14.19
N ALA A 882 1.49 51.98 -12.86
CA ALA A 882 0.34 52.06 -11.95
C ALA A 882 -0.38 53.42 -12.01
N ILE A 883 0.37 54.53 -12.11
CA ILE A 883 -0.18 55.87 -12.33
C ILE A 883 -0.87 55.95 -13.69
N ILE A 884 -0.24 55.49 -14.78
CA ILE A 884 -0.84 55.53 -16.13
C ILE A 884 -2.12 54.67 -16.17
N LEU A 885 -2.12 53.49 -15.58
CA LEU A 885 -3.30 52.61 -15.53
C LEU A 885 -4.41 53.21 -14.67
N THR A 886 -4.09 53.87 -13.55
CA THR A 886 -5.08 54.59 -12.75
C THR A 886 -5.57 55.86 -13.45
N TRP A 887 -4.72 56.58 -14.18
CA TRP A 887 -5.10 57.75 -14.98
C TRP A 887 -5.99 57.36 -16.17
N VAL A 888 -5.70 56.26 -16.87
CA VAL A 888 -6.55 55.71 -17.94
C VAL A 888 -7.90 55.24 -17.37
N ARG A 889 -7.92 54.64 -16.17
CA ARG A 889 -9.18 54.28 -15.47
C ARG A 889 -9.98 55.53 -15.08
N VAL A 890 -9.32 56.58 -14.61
CA VAL A 890 -9.98 57.85 -14.23
C VAL A 890 -10.47 58.60 -15.48
N SER A 891 -9.70 58.63 -16.57
CA SER A 891 -10.11 59.24 -17.85
C SER A 891 -11.27 58.51 -18.52
N GLN A 892 -11.38 57.18 -18.37
CA GLN A 892 -12.56 56.42 -18.81
C GLN A 892 -13.80 56.65 -17.93
N ILE A 893 -13.61 57.02 -16.66
CA ILE A 893 -14.71 57.35 -15.74
C ILE A 893 -15.17 58.82 -15.90
N THR A 894 -14.28 59.74 -16.30
CA THR A 894 -14.62 61.16 -16.54
C THR A 894 -15.11 61.45 -17.97
N GLY A 895 -14.90 60.55 -18.93
CA GLY A 895 -15.38 60.67 -20.32
C GLY A 895 -16.87 60.38 -20.54
N VAL A 896 -17.64 60.12 -19.48
CA VAL A 896 -19.09 59.83 -19.51
C VAL A 896 -19.92 60.99 -18.92
N LEU A 897 -19.28 62.11 -18.55
CA LEU A 897 -19.93 63.33 -18.06
C LEU A 897 -19.41 64.59 -18.77
N THR A 898 -19.62 64.65 -20.08
CA THR A 898 -19.82 65.90 -20.86
C THR A 898 -20.67 65.60 -22.07
#